data_AF-A0A4S4FB60-F1
#
_entry.id   AF-A0A4S4FB60-F1
#
_cell.length_a   1.000
_cell.length_b   1.000
_cell.length_c   1.000
_cell.angle_alpha   90.00
_cell.angle_beta   90.00
_cell.angle_gamma   90.00
#
_symmetry.space_group_name_H-M   'P 1'
#
loop_
_entity.id
_entity.type
_entity.pdbx_description
1 polymer ?
#
loop_
_entity_poly.entity_id
_entity_poly.type
_entity_poly.pdbx_seq_one_letter_code
_entity_poly.pdbx_strand_id
1 'polypeptide(L)'
;MGSHRTARAAIAAAVVTVITAAVVLIMGFAWSSGGDRAQVSYNAVDMRAQMLDNGDLRITQTFDYRLESRGTPWRQMFQQYTLSSDRLTTISDISVTDLTTGRKYTQDDTVHSPGSYGDAGWDSTCAGHWYIADITQSESHPDPFDSELDALSATAVGEPAQTKDVEIGWNIPSTRSAKSMRFELAMTWHGVATAYDDVVALEWEPFSALNSTPAARVTGTFAFPKGISESNSWAWLHTGAASETTRLDDGSLQFTVTDLPGGEYINVVVMAERQPTSAVLREQAGRMKQRILEQERREARIASNARQREARGRLIIWLIPAVLALLLVVGALIGAKRACTQGRRHTEALEYWREPPDMSPAAAAALITDVMPGIQGSRDDRQMTSTLLSLVTKGAVAIYPGSAAGYRGLDLSRADCVSIGQLIASDPRREADAAGMCTLVIMPRVYTDRAGLQLCRSESALLDVLLRASERIGLPVFDFGQMQAALKDWRQGYAWLRGFEDACNAEYQALHATVPVGVGARMLGGAAMIASWLTAFIYTAAVGQVALALVISLPLLFAATFAAQVSPRQAFTAQGEAYADQVGGLMRYMEDFSEFGDRGVFDTVLWGRYMVYAAAFGISDKLMEQMERAYPQLADPEWANVYASNDGLVYWSARRRAMRARGGAFGMHGMHAGGSFSSMVSNSFSSVGSTIRDAMPQSSSSGSRSGSRSSGGGGSFRSGGFKGHSGGSGGGRGGAR
;
A
#
# COMPACT_ATOMS: atom_id res chain seq x y z
N MET A 1 -30.54 7.36 -7.59
CA MET A 1 -29.27 7.79 -6.93
C MET A 1 -28.52 6.71 -6.12
N GLY A 2 -29.18 5.75 -5.46
CA GLY A 2 -28.51 4.78 -4.58
C GLY A 2 -27.55 3.78 -5.26
N SER A 3 -27.92 3.23 -6.43
CA SER A 3 -27.17 2.15 -7.10
C SER A 3 -25.77 2.57 -7.58
N HIS A 4 -25.66 3.71 -8.26
CA HIS A 4 -24.37 4.21 -8.78
C HIS A 4 -23.36 4.53 -7.66
N ARG A 5 -23.82 5.04 -6.50
CA ARG A 5 -22.94 5.33 -5.37
C ARG A 5 -22.41 4.05 -4.73
N THR A 6 -23.28 3.06 -4.55
CA THR A 6 -22.86 1.75 -4.02
C THR A 6 -21.86 1.04 -4.95
N ALA A 7 -22.08 1.09 -6.27
CA ALA A 7 -21.17 0.53 -7.26
C ALA A 7 -19.80 1.21 -7.23
N ARG A 8 -19.76 2.56 -7.21
CA ARG A 8 -18.49 3.31 -7.12
C ARG A 8 -17.74 3.02 -5.81
N ALA A 9 -18.47 2.92 -4.69
CA ALA A 9 -17.87 2.60 -3.39
C ALA A 9 -17.28 1.18 -3.38
N ALA A 10 -17.97 0.20 -3.97
CA ALA A 10 -17.48 -1.17 -4.08
C ALA A 10 -16.25 -1.27 -4.98
N ILE A 11 -16.24 -0.57 -6.13
CA ILE A 11 -15.08 -0.50 -7.03
C ILE A 11 -13.88 0.13 -6.32
N ALA A 12 -14.08 1.26 -5.65
CA ALA A 12 -13.00 1.93 -4.91
C ALA A 12 -12.44 1.03 -3.80
N ALA A 13 -13.32 0.35 -3.05
CA ALA A 13 -12.91 -0.61 -2.03
C ALA A 13 -12.10 -1.76 -2.61
N ALA A 14 -12.57 -2.36 -3.71
CA ALA A 14 -11.87 -3.45 -4.40
C ALA A 14 -10.47 -3.03 -4.87
N VAL A 15 -10.35 -1.86 -5.50
CA VAL A 15 -9.05 -1.32 -5.98
C VAL A 15 -8.07 -1.16 -4.82
N VAL A 16 -8.50 -0.54 -3.71
CA VAL A 16 -7.63 -0.34 -2.54
C VAL A 16 -7.20 -1.70 -1.96
N THR A 17 -8.14 -2.64 -1.81
CA THR A 17 -7.83 -3.98 -1.28
C THR A 17 -6.85 -4.75 -2.17
N VAL A 18 -6.98 -4.69 -3.50
CA VAL A 18 -6.05 -5.35 -4.43
C VAL A 18 -4.64 -4.75 -4.35
N ILE A 19 -4.53 -3.41 -4.29
CA ILE A 19 -3.24 -2.73 -4.13
C ILE A 19 -2.58 -3.16 -2.82
N THR A 20 -3.33 -3.19 -1.71
CA THR A 20 -2.80 -3.64 -0.42
C THR A 20 -2.35 -5.09 -0.44
N ALA A 21 -3.12 -5.99 -1.06
CA ALA A 21 -2.73 -7.40 -1.19
C ALA A 21 -1.39 -7.53 -1.93
N ALA A 22 -1.19 -6.78 -3.02
CA ALA A 22 0.08 -6.76 -3.75
C ALA A 22 1.23 -6.25 -2.88
N VAL A 23 1.03 -5.17 -2.13
CA VAL A 23 2.05 -4.62 -1.21
C VAL A 23 2.43 -5.63 -0.13
N VAL A 24 1.45 -6.28 0.49
CA VAL A 24 1.67 -7.30 1.54
C VAL A 24 2.44 -8.50 0.99
N LEU A 25 2.11 -8.95 -0.23
CA LEU A 25 2.84 -10.05 -0.89
C LEU A 25 4.29 -9.66 -1.23
N ILE A 26 4.50 -8.47 -1.79
CA ILE A 26 5.85 -7.96 -2.10
C ILE A 26 6.68 -7.84 -0.82
N MET A 27 6.09 -7.30 0.25
CA MET A 27 6.76 -7.16 1.54
C MET A 27 7.11 -8.52 2.14
N GLY A 28 6.17 -9.48 2.11
CA GLY A 28 6.41 -10.84 2.55
C GLY A 28 7.54 -11.53 1.77
N PHE A 29 7.56 -11.37 0.44
CA PHE A 29 8.62 -11.92 -0.40
C PHE A 29 9.98 -11.28 -0.10
N ALA A 30 10.05 -9.95 -0.04
CA ALA A 30 11.29 -9.23 0.25
C ALA A 30 11.89 -9.63 1.61
N TRP A 31 11.04 -9.84 2.61
CA TRP A 31 11.47 -10.27 3.94
C TRP A 31 11.91 -11.73 3.98
N SER A 32 11.29 -12.61 3.18
CA SER A 32 11.74 -14.00 3.03
C SER A 32 13.07 -14.14 2.26
N SER A 33 13.38 -13.17 1.40
CA SER A 33 14.59 -13.17 0.56
C SER A 33 15.78 -12.39 1.14
N GLY A 34 15.60 -11.70 2.28
CA GLY A 34 16.53 -10.69 2.78
C GLY A 34 17.63 -11.17 3.75
N GLY A 35 17.74 -12.47 4.02
CA GLY A 35 18.88 -12.99 4.79
C GLY A 35 20.11 -13.15 3.91
N ASP A 36 21.24 -12.55 4.28
CA ASP A 36 22.55 -12.84 3.67
C ASP A 36 22.74 -14.36 3.58
N ARG A 37 22.77 -14.90 2.37
CA ARG A 37 22.96 -16.35 2.18
C ARG A 37 24.35 -16.71 2.70
N ALA A 38 24.42 -17.59 3.69
CA ALA A 38 25.68 -18.10 4.19
C ALA A 38 26.53 -18.67 3.04
N GLN A 39 27.80 -18.29 2.96
CA GLN A 39 28.70 -18.73 1.89
C GLN A 39 28.96 -20.25 1.93
N VAL A 40 28.88 -20.85 3.12
CA VAL A 40 28.90 -22.29 3.38
C VAL A 40 27.68 -22.68 4.21
N SER A 41 27.09 -23.83 3.91
CA SER A 41 25.98 -24.42 4.66
C SER A 41 25.96 -25.93 4.47
N TYR A 42 25.21 -26.64 5.31
CA TYR A 42 24.93 -28.06 5.12
C TYR A 42 23.52 -28.26 4.54
N ASN A 43 23.39 -29.02 3.45
CA ASN A 43 22.10 -29.51 2.99
C ASN A 43 21.54 -30.52 3.99
N ALA A 44 22.40 -31.41 4.49
CA ALA A 44 22.09 -32.39 5.51
C ALA A 44 23.34 -32.75 6.32
N VAL A 45 23.15 -33.11 7.58
CA VAL A 45 24.16 -33.76 8.41
C VAL A 45 23.55 -35.00 9.03
N ASP A 46 24.14 -36.17 8.80
CA ASP A 46 23.67 -37.44 9.37
C ASP A 46 24.71 -37.97 10.37
N MET A 47 24.29 -38.23 11.61
CA MET A 47 25.20 -38.54 12.71
C MET A 47 24.85 -39.87 13.35
N ARG A 48 25.87 -40.66 13.68
CA ARG A 48 25.74 -41.87 14.48
C ARG A 48 26.76 -41.81 15.59
N ALA A 49 26.31 -41.96 16.83
CA ALA A 49 27.14 -42.00 18.01
C ALA A 49 26.83 -43.29 18.78
N GLN A 50 27.86 -44.03 19.17
CA GLN A 50 27.74 -45.26 19.93
C GLN A 50 28.63 -45.18 21.17
N MET A 51 28.02 -45.26 22.34
CA MET A 51 28.75 -45.40 23.59
C MET A 51 29.32 -46.82 23.68
N LEU A 52 30.61 -46.92 24.02
CA LEU A 52 31.33 -48.16 24.21
C LEU A 52 31.30 -48.60 25.68
N ASP A 53 31.63 -49.87 25.96
CA ASP A 53 31.59 -50.44 27.32
C ASP A 53 32.55 -49.75 28.30
N ASN A 54 33.61 -49.11 27.79
CA ASN A 54 34.57 -48.31 28.55
C ASN A 54 34.17 -46.83 28.70
N GLY A 55 32.98 -46.43 28.23
CA GLY A 55 32.50 -45.06 28.32
C GLY A 55 33.02 -44.09 27.24
N ASP A 56 33.83 -44.58 26.29
CA ASP A 56 34.22 -43.82 25.11
C ASP A 56 33.04 -43.73 24.11
N LEU A 57 33.13 -42.78 23.18
CA LEU A 57 32.08 -42.52 22.20
C LEU A 57 32.63 -42.68 20.78
N ARG A 58 32.16 -43.70 20.06
CA ARG A 58 32.45 -43.86 18.63
C ARG A 58 31.46 -43.07 17.80
N ILE A 59 31.96 -42.21 16.92
CA ILE A 59 31.15 -41.25 16.18
C ILE A 59 31.40 -41.41 14.68
N THR A 60 30.32 -41.33 13.90
CA THR A 60 30.36 -41.18 12.45
C THR A 60 29.45 -40.04 12.05
N GLN A 61 29.97 -39.05 11.35
CA GLN A 61 29.26 -37.86 10.91
C GLN A 61 29.38 -37.75 9.39
N THR A 62 28.26 -37.73 8.70
CA THR A 62 28.19 -37.47 7.27
C THR A 62 27.72 -36.05 7.04
N PHE A 63 28.54 -35.24 6.39
CA PHE A 63 28.24 -33.84 6.06
C PHE A 63 27.96 -33.72 4.57
N ASP A 64 26.83 -33.13 4.18
CA ASP A 64 26.55 -32.70 2.81
C ASP A 64 26.69 -31.18 2.69
N TYR A 65 27.86 -30.73 2.26
CA TYR A 65 28.20 -29.32 2.13
C TYR A 65 27.60 -28.69 0.87
N ARG A 66 27.12 -27.46 1.03
CA ARG A 66 26.80 -26.52 -0.04
C ARG A 66 27.73 -25.31 0.07
N LEU A 67 28.43 -25.03 -1.02
CA LEU A 67 29.45 -24.00 -1.14
C LEU A 67 29.04 -22.99 -2.20
N GLU A 68 28.87 -21.74 -1.81
CA GLU A 68 28.60 -20.63 -2.71
C GLU A 68 29.92 -20.02 -3.22
N SER A 69 29.90 -19.38 -4.38
CA SER A 69 31.10 -18.74 -4.94
C SER A 69 31.46 -17.46 -4.16
N ARG A 70 32.74 -17.34 -3.74
CA ARG A 70 33.25 -16.20 -2.94
C ARG A 70 34.49 -15.51 -3.52
N GLY A 71 34.72 -15.65 -4.83
CA GLY A 71 35.87 -15.07 -5.54
C GLY A 71 37.16 -15.89 -5.43
N THR A 72 37.43 -16.47 -4.26
CA THR A 72 38.47 -17.49 -4.06
C THR A 72 37.88 -18.90 -3.99
N PRO A 73 38.61 -19.94 -4.43
CA PRO A 73 38.15 -21.32 -4.32
C PRO A 73 38.10 -21.78 -2.85
N TRP A 74 37.23 -22.74 -2.58
CA TRP A 74 37.21 -23.56 -1.39
C TRP A 74 38.23 -24.68 -1.54
N ARG A 75 39.00 -24.93 -0.50
CA ARG A 75 40.12 -25.88 -0.54
C ARG A 75 40.16 -26.76 0.70
N GLN A 76 39.55 -26.34 1.80
CA GLN A 76 39.58 -27.08 3.05
C GLN A 76 38.22 -27.09 3.73
N MET A 77 37.88 -28.22 4.34
CA MET A 77 36.75 -28.39 5.25
C MET A 77 37.29 -28.72 6.63
N PHE A 78 36.56 -28.37 7.69
CA PHE A 78 37.03 -28.66 9.04
C PHE A 78 35.90 -28.87 10.04
N GLN A 79 36.22 -29.59 11.10
CA GLN A 79 35.49 -29.65 12.36
C GLN A 79 36.45 -29.38 13.51
N GLN A 80 36.08 -28.47 14.39
CA GLN A 80 36.81 -28.12 15.60
C GLN A 80 36.09 -28.65 16.82
N TYR A 81 36.87 -29.12 17.79
CA TYR A 81 36.37 -29.64 19.06
C TYR A 81 37.21 -29.12 20.21
N THR A 82 36.56 -28.83 21.34
CA THR A 82 37.20 -28.52 22.61
C THR A 82 37.35 -29.81 23.42
N LEU A 83 38.59 -30.25 23.59
CA LEU A 83 38.98 -31.26 24.57
C LEU A 83 38.93 -30.64 25.98
N SER A 84 38.52 -31.42 26.96
CA SER A 84 38.56 -31.02 28.36
C SER A 84 38.84 -32.21 29.28
N SER A 85 39.73 -32.01 30.26
CA SER A 85 40.15 -33.07 31.18
C SER A 85 39.02 -33.64 32.03
N ASP A 86 37.92 -32.90 32.25
CA ASP A 86 36.74 -33.33 32.99
C ASP A 86 35.63 -33.92 32.10
N ARG A 87 35.83 -33.94 30.77
CA ARG A 87 34.92 -34.47 29.76
C ARG A 87 35.70 -35.24 28.69
N LEU A 88 35.93 -34.66 27.51
CA LEU A 88 36.60 -35.26 26.36
C LEU A 88 38.14 -35.15 26.46
N THR A 89 38.85 -36.25 26.75
CA THR A 89 40.29 -36.20 27.02
C THR A 89 41.17 -36.23 25.77
N THR A 90 40.76 -36.96 24.73
CA THR A 90 41.45 -37.03 23.43
C THR A 90 40.51 -37.58 22.35
N ILE A 91 40.91 -37.48 21.08
CA ILE A 91 40.21 -38.02 19.91
C ILE A 91 41.18 -38.92 19.13
N SER A 92 40.76 -40.11 18.73
CA SER A 92 41.55 -41.05 17.94
C SER A 92 40.70 -41.76 16.86
N ASP A 93 41.25 -42.79 16.21
CA ASP A 93 40.60 -43.59 15.16
C ASP A 93 40.00 -42.75 14.02
N ILE A 94 40.65 -41.64 13.69
CA ILE A 94 40.12 -40.66 12.75
C ILE A 94 40.22 -41.20 11.33
N SER A 95 39.13 -41.07 10.57
CA SER A 95 39.16 -41.27 9.14
C SER A 95 38.18 -40.36 8.42
N VAL A 96 38.60 -39.88 7.25
CA VAL A 96 37.78 -39.06 6.37
C VAL A 96 37.60 -39.78 5.04
N THR A 97 36.36 -39.88 4.59
CA THR A 97 36.01 -40.46 3.28
C THR A 97 35.19 -39.46 2.49
N ASP A 98 35.64 -39.15 1.27
CA ASP A 98 34.83 -38.43 0.30
C ASP A 98 33.80 -39.39 -0.29
N LEU A 99 32.54 -39.23 0.11
CA LEU A 99 31.42 -40.04 -0.38
C LEU A 99 30.97 -39.61 -1.80
N THR A 100 31.42 -38.45 -2.27
CA THR A 100 31.13 -37.96 -3.63
C THR A 100 31.97 -38.71 -4.65
N THR A 101 33.24 -38.96 -4.34
CA THR A 101 34.19 -39.67 -5.22
C THR A 101 34.42 -41.13 -4.82
N GLY A 102 34.04 -41.51 -3.59
CA GLY A 102 34.32 -42.82 -2.99
C GLY A 102 35.76 -42.98 -2.49
N ARG A 103 36.55 -41.89 -2.43
CA ARG A 103 37.96 -41.92 -2.05
C ARG A 103 38.12 -41.76 -0.53
N LYS A 104 38.83 -42.70 0.10
CA LYS A 104 39.31 -42.54 1.48
C LYS A 104 40.54 -41.62 1.50
N TYR A 105 40.51 -40.60 2.35
CA TYR A 105 41.61 -39.65 2.47
C TYR A 105 42.68 -40.20 3.40
N THR A 106 43.93 -39.81 3.15
CA THR A 106 45.10 -40.20 3.95
C THR A 106 45.49 -39.09 4.91
N GLN A 107 46.03 -39.45 6.08
CA GLN A 107 46.54 -38.45 7.01
C GLN A 107 47.77 -37.73 6.43
N ASP A 108 47.88 -36.43 6.69
CA ASP A 108 49.08 -35.62 6.52
C ASP A 108 49.39 -34.96 7.88
N ASP A 109 50.63 -35.08 8.33
CA ASP A 109 51.08 -34.53 9.62
C ASP A 109 51.34 -33.01 9.53
N THR A 110 51.30 -32.45 8.32
CA THR A 110 51.48 -31.01 8.08
C THR A 110 50.15 -30.34 7.74
N VAL A 111 49.82 -29.28 8.48
CA VAL A 111 48.68 -28.43 8.13
C VAL A 111 49.08 -27.44 7.03
N HIS A 112 48.51 -27.61 5.85
CA HIS A 112 48.75 -26.72 4.71
C HIS A 112 47.79 -25.54 4.69
N SER A 113 48.32 -24.33 4.60
CA SER A 113 47.50 -23.12 4.43
C SER A 113 46.96 -23.02 2.99
N PRO A 114 45.63 -22.93 2.78
CA PRO A 114 45.05 -22.85 1.44
C PRO A 114 45.59 -21.70 0.58
N GLY A 115 45.96 -20.57 1.18
CA GLY A 115 46.44 -19.39 0.45
C GLY A 115 47.85 -19.52 -0.12
N SER A 116 48.64 -20.49 0.34
CA SER A 116 50.06 -20.64 -0.03
C SER A 116 50.28 -21.36 -1.36
N TYR A 117 49.23 -21.88 -1.98
CA TYR A 117 49.31 -22.70 -3.19
C TYR A 117 48.45 -22.10 -4.33
N GLY A 118 48.91 -22.26 -5.57
CA GLY A 118 48.04 -22.14 -6.75
C GLY A 118 47.13 -23.36 -6.89
N ASP A 119 46.06 -23.27 -7.70
CA ASP A 119 45.06 -24.35 -7.85
C ASP A 119 45.70 -25.72 -8.14
N ALA A 120 46.53 -25.81 -9.19
CA ALA A 120 47.18 -27.06 -9.57
C ALA A 120 48.14 -27.60 -8.50
N GLY A 121 48.86 -26.71 -7.80
CA GLY A 121 49.79 -27.12 -6.74
C GLY A 121 49.06 -27.63 -5.50
N TRP A 122 47.92 -27.02 -5.17
CA TRP A 122 47.05 -27.49 -4.09
C TRP A 122 46.48 -28.88 -4.42
N ASP A 123 45.93 -29.04 -5.62
CA ASP A 123 45.28 -30.28 -6.04
C ASP A 123 46.25 -31.47 -6.09
N SER A 124 47.52 -31.24 -6.47
CA SER A 124 48.53 -32.30 -6.55
C SER A 124 49.17 -32.65 -5.21
N THR A 125 49.19 -31.71 -4.26
CA THR A 125 50.04 -31.83 -3.04
C THR A 125 49.21 -31.99 -1.78
N CYS A 126 48.09 -31.28 -1.68
CA CYS A 126 47.32 -31.15 -0.44
C CYS A 126 45.98 -31.87 -0.52
N ALA A 127 45.31 -31.86 -1.68
CA ALA A 127 43.98 -32.44 -1.83
C ALA A 127 43.96 -33.97 -1.66
N GLY A 128 42.92 -34.49 -1.00
CA GLY A 128 42.82 -35.92 -0.70
C GLY A 128 43.51 -36.34 0.61
N HIS A 129 43.96 -35.36 1.40
CA HIS A 129 44.56 -35.57 2.71
C HIS A 129 43.71 -34.95 3.83
N TRP A 130 43.77 -35.54 5.03
CA TRP A 130 43.19 -34.98 6.25
C TRP A 130 44.28 -34.82 7.33
N TYR A 131 44.04 -33.98 8.32
CA TYR A 131 44.95 -33.77 9.45
C TYR A 131 44.15 -33.58 10.74
N ILE A 132 44.83 -33.73 11.88
CA ILE A 132 44.40 -33.23 13.19
C ILE A 132 45.49 -32.31 13.74
N ALA A 133 45.11 -31.19 14.35
CA ALA A 133 46.06 -30.24 14.88
C ALA A 133 45.53 -29.48 16.10
N ASP A 134 46.42 -29.02 16.97
CA ASP A 134 46.11 -28.18 18.13
C ASP A 134 46.02 -26.72 17.69
N ILE A 135 44.84 -26.12 17.87
CA ILE A 135 44.55 -24.73 17.52
C ILE A 135 44.43 -23.82 18.75
N THR A 136 44.76 -24.33 19.95
CA THR A 136 44.58 -23.60 21.21
C THR A 136 45.30 -22.26 21.23
N GLN A 137 46.51 -22.19 20.65
CA GLN A 137 47.27 -20.95 20.57
C GLN A 137 46.89 -20.12 19.33
N SER A 138 46.62 -20.77 18.19
CA SER A 138 46.33 -20.08 16.92
C SER A 138 45.67 -21.00 15.90
N GLU A 139 44.51 -20.59 15.38
CA GLU A 139 43.87 -21.25 14.22
C GLU A 139 44.65 -21.06 12.91
N SER A 140 45.44 -19.98 12.81
CA SER A 140 46.21 -19.67 11.57
C SER A 140 47.55 -20.40 11.51
N HIS A 141 48.07 -20.81 12.66
CA HIS A 141 49.33 -21.51 12.82
C HIS A 141 49.15 -22.65 13.84
N PRO A 142 48.41 -23.71 13.45
CA PRO A 142 48.15 -24.82 14.34
C PRO A 142 49.42 -25.64 14.63
N ASP A 143 49.53 -26.13 15.85
CA ASP A 143 50.59 -27.02 16.28
C ASP A 143 50.23 -28.49 15.94
N PRO A 144 51.20 -29.38 15.67
CA PRO A 144 50.93 -30.81 15.49
C PRO A 144 50.20 -31.40 16.71
N PHE A 145 49.31 -32.36 16.48
CA PHE A 145 48.59 -33.06 17.55
C PHE A 145 48.74 -34.57 17.40
N ASP A 146 49.21 -35.23 18.45
CA ASP A 146 49.29 -36.69 18.56
C ASP A 146 48.28 -37.19 19.59
N SER A 147 47.33 -38.03 19.16
CA SER A 147 46.22 -38.50 20.00
C SER A 147 46.65 -39.22 21.29
N GLU A 148 47.84 -39.84 21.32
CA GLU A 148 48.36 -40.56 22.48
C GLU A 148 49.21 -39.65 23.37
N LEU A 149 50.11 -38.85 22.79
CA LEU A 149 51.03 -37.99 23.54
C LEU A 149 50.36 -36.74 24.10
N ASP A 150 49.37 -36.20 23.38
CA ASP A 150 48.69 -34.95 23.70
C ASP A 150 47.37 -35.14 24.47
N ALA A 151 47.06 -36.38 24.85
CA ALA A 151 45.85 -36.70 25.61
C ALA A 151 45.83 -36.01 26.98
N LEU A 152 44.70 -35.37 27.31
CA LEU A 152 44.52 -34.74 28.61
C LEU A 152 44.37 -35.80 29.70
N SER A 153 45.08 -35.62 30.81
CA SER A 153 44.89 -36.45 32.00
C SER A 153 43.52 -36.18 32.61
N ALA A 154 42.70 -37.22 32.79
CA ALA A 154 41.35 -37.05 33.33
C ALA A 154 41.39 -36.43 34.74
N THR A 155 40.65 -35.34 34.93
CA THR A 155 40.50 -34.69 36.23
C THR A 155 39.22 -35.16 36.92
N ALA A 156 39.24 -35.17 38.26
CA ALA A 156 38.05 -35.45 39.05
C ALA A 156 36.99 -34.36 38.84
N VAL A 157 35.72 -34.74 38.94
CA VAL A 157 34.59 -33.82 38.76
C VAL A 157 34.63 -32.71 39.83
N GLY A 158 34.67 -31.45 39.38
CA GLY A 158 34.70 -30.27 40.24
C GLY A 158 36.07 -29.60 40.41
N GLU A 159 37.14 -30.26 39.94
CA GLU A 159 38.47 -29.64 39.82
C GLU A 159 38.54 -28.73 38.57
N PRO A 160 39.41 -27.70 38.55
CA PRO A 160 39.60 -26.87 37.37
C PRO A 160 40.02 -27.72 36.16
N ALA A 161 39.19 -27.74 35.12
CA ALA A 161 39.46 -28.51 33.92
C ALA A 161 40.50 -27.80 33.05
N GLN A 162 41.43 -28.59 32.51
CA GLN A 162 42.29 -28.15 31.42
C GLN A 162 41.54 -28.31 30.11
N THR A 163 41.70 -27.37 29.19
CA THR A 163 41.04 -27.38 27.88
C THR A 163 42.05 -27.21 26.76
N LYS A 164 41.80 -27.85 25.62
CA LYS A 164 42.58 -27.75 24.39
C LYS A 164 41.61 -27.74 23.21
N ASP A 165 41.75 -26.80 22.29
CA ASP A 165 40.97 -26.78 21.07
C ASP A 165 41.74 -27.50 19.95
N VAL A 166 41.10 -28.47 19.30
CA VAL A 166 41.67 -29.25 18.20
C VAL A 166 40.84 -29.09 16.94
N GLU A 167 41.49 -29.09 15.79
CA GLU A 167 40.84 -29.05 14.48
C GLU A 167 41.13 -30.35 13.72
N ILE A 168 40.08 -31.00 13.23
CA ILE A 168 40.17 -32.06 12.22
C ILE A 168 39.79 -31.44 10.89
N GLY A 169 40.78 -31.27 10.01
CA GLY A 169 40.59 -30.69 8.69
C GLY A 169 40.82 -31.69 7.56
N TRP A 170 40.14 -31.50 6.44
CA TRP A 170 40.39 -32.27 5.21
C TRP A 170 40.40 -31.39 3.97
N ASN A 171 41.39 -31.66 3.13
CA ASN A 171 41.72 -30.85 1.97
C ASN A 171 41.01 -31.39 0.72
N ILE A 172 40.16 -30.57 0.12
CA ILE A 172 39.43 -30.88 -1.11
C ILE A 172 40.14 -30.28 -2.33
N PRO A 173 39.92 -30.81 -3.55
CA PRO A 173 40.36 -30.13 -4.76
C PRO A 173 39.81 -28.70 -4.82
N SER A 174 40.53 -27.80 -5.48
CA SER A 174 40.19 -26.39 -5.62
C SER A 174 38.81 -26.22 -6.24
N THR A 175 37.83 -25.84 -5.41
CA THR A 175 36.40 -25.87 -5.75
C THR A 175 35.82 -24.47 -5.67
N ARG A 176 35.38 -23.89 -6.79
CA ARG A 176 34.78 -22.54 -6.79
C ARG A 176 33.42 -22.49 -6.08
N SER A 177 32.61 -23.52 -6.26
CA SER A 177 31.28 -23.66 -5.69
C SER A 177 30.82 -25.10 -5.85
N ALA A 178 29.97 -25.58 -4.97
CA ALA A 178 29.35 -26.90 -5.08
C ALA A 178 27.96 -26.88 -4.47
N LYS A 179 26.98 -27.50 -5.15
CA LYS A 179 25.63 -27.62 -4.61
C LYS A 179 25.52 -28.70 -3.54
N SER A 180 26.39 -29.70 -3.60
CA SER A 180 26.48 -30.84 -2.69
C SER A 180 27.89 -31.41 -2.76
N MET A 181 28.51 -31.66 -1.62
CA MET A 181 29.76 -32.41 -1.46
C MET A 181 29.67 -33.19 -0.16
N ARG A 182 29.77 -34.50 -0.25
CA ARG A 182 29.48 -35.40 0.87
C ARG A 182 30.75 -35.99 1.45
N PHE A 183 30.96 -35.82 2.74
CA PHE A 183 32.10 -36.37 3.48
C PHE A 183 31.63 -37.12 4.70
N GLU A 184 32.23 -38.29 4.94
CA GLU A 184 32.08 -39.03 6.19
C GLU A 184 33.34 -38.82 7.04
N LEU A 185 33.14 -38.34 8.26
CA LEU A 185 34.14 -38.27 9.33
C LEU A 185 33.80 -39.33 10.37
N ALA A 186 34.68 -40.30 10.57
CA ALA A 186 34.58 -41.27 11.65
C ALA A 186 35.73 -41.06 12.64
N MET A 187 35.45 -41.19 13.94
CA MET A 187 36.40 -40.97 15.02
C MET A 187 35.94 -41.62 16.34
N THR A 188 36.85 -41.79 17.28
CA THR A 188 36.56 -42.21 18.66
C THR A 188 36.93 -41.08 19.61
N TRP A 189 35.98 -40.68 20.46
CA TRP A 189 36.17 -39.71 21.53
C TRP A 189 36.40 -40.45 22.85
N HIS A 190 37.45 -40.07 23.57
CA HIS A 190 37.85 -40.76 24.80
C HIS A 190 37.48 -40.01 26.07
N GLY A 191 37.18 -40.78 27.14
CA GLY A 191 36.94 -40.24 28.48
C GLY A 191 35.61 -39.49 28.67
N VAL A 192 34.71 -39.57 27.68
CA VAL A 192 33.48 -38.76 27.59
C VAL A 192 32.52 -39.06 28.74
N ALA A 193 32.34 -40.33 29.10
CA ALA A 193 31.41 -40.73 30.13
C ALA A 193 31.97 -40.65 31.55
N THR A 194 31.07 -40.41 32.51
CA THR A 194 31.35 -40.48 33.94
C THR A 194 30.49 -41.56 34.57
N ALA A 195 31.13 -42.50 35.26
CA ALA A 195 30.46 -43.54 36.03
C ALA A 195 30.20 -43.08 37.48
N TYR A 196 28.96 -43.18 37.90
CA TYR A 196 28.48 -42.97 39.27
C TYR A 196 28.21 -44.30 39.96
N ASP A 197 27.77 -44.29 41.22
CA ASP A 197 27.43 -45.52 41.93
C ASP A 197 26.24 -46.26 41.29
N ASP A 198 25.32 -45.54 40.63
CA ASP A 198 24.08 -46.10 40.09
C ASP A 198 23.89 -45.96 38.57
N VAL A 199 24.58 -45.03 37.92
CA VAL A 199 24.44 -44.76 36.48
C VAL A 199 25.77 -44.41 35.83
N VAL A 200 25.86 -44.56 34.52
CA VAL A 200 26.88 -43.92 33.68
C VAL A 200 26.19 -42.87 32.84
N ALA A 201 26.74 -41.65 32.81
CA ALA A 201 26.17 -40.52 32.09
C ALA A 201 27.22 -39.81 31.23
N LEU A 202 26.77 -39.27 30.10
CA LEU A 202 27.59 -38.38 29.27
C LEU A 202 26.72 -37.32 28.59
N GLU A 203 27.38 -36.27 28.14
CA GLU A 203 26.77 -35.15 27.42
C GLU A 203 27.56 -34.96 26.13
N TRP A 204 26.92 -35.18 24.99
CA TRP A 204 27.51 -35.10 23.65
C TRP A 204 27.03 -33.84 22.93
N GLU A 205 27.94 -32.92 22.62
CA GLU A 205 27.65 -31.67 21.89
C GLU A 205 28.27 -31.68 20.49
N PRO A 206 27.59 -32.28 19.49
CA PRO A 206 28.06 -32.28 18.10
C PRO A 206 28.11 -30.89 17.45
N PHE A 207 27.24 -29.98 17.89
CA PHE A 207 27.20 -28.59 17.41
C PHE A 207 27.07 -27.65 18.60
N SER A 208 28.03 -26.76 18.77
CA SER A 208 27.98 -25.72 19.81
C SER A 208 27.29 -24.45 19.31
N ALA A 209 26.94 -23.58 20.26
CA ALA A 209 26.43 -22.23 19.95
C ALA A 209 27.48 -21.33 19.25
N LEU A 210 28.73 -21.77 19.13
CA LEU A 210 29.80 -21.08 18.41
C LEU A 210 29.92 -21.55 16.94
N ASN A 211 29.24 -22.63 16.57
CA ASN A 211 29.21 -23.09 15.18
C ASN A 211 28.42 -22.11 14.30
N SER A 212 29.09 -21.43 13.37
CA SER A 212 28.47 -20.44 12.49
C SER A 212 27.83 -21.03 11.24
N THR A 213 28.09 -22.29 10.90
CA THR A 213 27.61 -22.92 9.66
C THR A 213 26.18 -23.49 9.84
N PRO A 214 25.17 -22.97 9.13
CA PRO A 214 23.79 -23.46 9.24
C PRO A 214 23.59 -24.81 8.53
N ALA A 215 22.59 -25.57 8.97
CA ALA A 215 22.20 -26.84 8.37
C ALA A 215 20.69 -26.90 8.10
N ALA A 216 20.28 -27.26 6.89
CA ALA A 216 18.85 -27.40 6.57
C ALA A 216 18.22 -28.60 7.30
N ARG A 217 18.98 -29.67 7.52
CA ARG A 217 18.53 -30.83 8.29
C ARG A 217 19.70 -31.50 8.99
N VAL A 218 19.51 -31.86 10.26
CA VAL A 218 20.44 -32.72 11.00
C VAL A 218 19.68 -33.95 11.49
N THR A 219 20.14 -35.14 11.15
CA THR A 219 19.62 -36.39 11.69
C THR A 219 20.69 -37.04 12.57
N GLY A 220 20.27 -37.68 13.66
CA GLY A 220 21.19 -38.31 14.58
C GLY A 220 20.62 -39.58 15.19
N THR A 221 21.49 -40.55 15.42
CA THR A 221 21.20 -41.74 16.22
C THR A 221 22.27 -41.90 17.30
N PHE A 222 21.84 -41.99 18.55
CA PHE A 222 22.70 -42.35 19.68
C PHE A 222 22.34 -43.76 20.14
N ALA A 223 23.33 -44.65 20.19
CA ALA A 223 23.18 -46.04 20.61
C ALA A 223 23.98 -46.34 21.89
N PHE A 224 23.39 -47.13 22.77
CA PHE A 224 24.04 -47.61 23.99
C PHE A 224 24.83 -48.91 23.75
N PRO A 225 25.71 -49.30 24.69
CA PRO A 225 26.35 -50.60 24.66
C PRO A 225 25.34 -51.75 24.81
N LYS A 226 25.78 -52.98 24.51
CA LYS A 226 24.91 -54.16 24.62
C LYS A 226 24.42 -54.35 26.07
N GLY A 227 23.18 -54.80 26.24
CA GLY A 227 22.57 -55.01 27.55
C GLY A 227 21.87 -53.78 28.14
N ILE A 228 21.93 -52.65 27.44
CA ILE A 228 21.07 -51.49 27.70
C ILE A 228 19.82 -51.56 26.79
N SER A 229 18.71 -51.04 27.29
CA SER A 229 17.38 -51.04 26.69
C SER A 229 16.66 -49.74 27.09
N GLU A 230 15.44 -49.52 26.59
CA GLU A 230 14.65 -48.35 27.00
C GLU A 230 14.36 -48.30 28.52
N SER A 231 14.19 -49.44 29.19
CA SER A 231 13.80 -49.45 30.61
C SER A 231 14.91 -49.08 31.59
N ASN A 232 16.18 -49.19 31.17
CA ASN A 232 17.36 -48.91 32.00
C ASN A 232 18.25 -47.82 31.38
N SER A 233 17.72 -47.02 30.46
CA SER A 233 18.40 -45.86 29.90
C SER A 233 17.47 -44.67 29.67
N TRP A 234 18.08 -43.50 29.61
CA TRP A 234 17.44 -42.22 29.37
C TRP A 234 18.29 -41.41 28.41
N ALA A 235 17.63 -40.68 27.52
CA ALA A 235 18.29 -39.79 26.59
C ALA A 235 17.43 -38.57 26.31
N TRP A 236 18.05 -37.41 26.25
CA TRP A 236 17.42 -36.13 26.02
C TRP A 236 18.17 -35.37 24.93
N LEU A 237 17.42 -34.61 24.14
CA LEU A 237 17.95 -33.71 23.13
C LEU A 237 17.66 -32.27 23.56
N HIS A 238 18.70 -31.46 23.62
CA HIS A 238 18.61 -30.03 23.88
C HIS A 238 19.07 -29.27 22.64
N THR A 239 18.15 -28.48 22.09
CA THR A 239 18.40 -27.54 21.00
C THR A 239 17.32 -26.45 21.00
N GLY A 240 17.66 -25.25 20.55
CA GLY A 240 16.68 -24.18 20.31
C GLY A 240 15.90 -24.34 19.00
N ALA A 241 16.36 -25.21 18.09
CA ALA A 241 15.74 -25.44 16.79
C ALA A 241 14.57 -26.43 16.84
N ALA A 242 13.73 -26.42 15.80
CA ALA A 242 12.62 -27.36 15.68
C ALA A 242 13.15 -28.79 15.56
N SER A 243 12.72 -29.67 16.45
CA SER A 243 13.25 -31.03 16.55
C SER A 243 12.19 -32.06 16.92
N GLU A 244 12.47 -33.29 16.50
CA GLU A 244 11.70 -34.49 16.81
C GLU A 244 12.66 -35.55 17.37
N THR A 245 12.21 -36.29 18.37
CA THR A 245 12.97 -37.38 18.99
C THR A 245 12.12 -38.63 19.10
N THR A 246 12.77 -39.79 18.96
CA THR A 246 12.15 -41.12 19.12
C THR A 246 13.08 -42.01 19.93
N ARG A 247 12.53 -42.75 20.88
CA ARG A 247 13.23 -43.80 21.64
C ARG A 247 12.90 -45.15 21.01
N LEU A 248 13.92 -45.96 20.81
CA LEU A 248 13.79 -47.33 20.28
C LEU A 248 13.84 -48.35 21.41
N ASP A 249 13.35 -49.57 21.15
CA ASP A 249 13.28 -50.67 22.13
C ASP A 249 14.66 -51.04 22.72
N ASP A 250 15.73 -50.91 21.92
CA ASP A 250 17.12 -51.11 22.33
C ASP A 250 17.68 -49.95 23.18
N GLY A 251 16.85 -48.97 23.51
CA GLY A 251 17.25 -47.78 24.25
C GLY A 251 17.99 -46.75 23.40
N SER A 252 18.11 -46.90 22.09
CA SER A 252 18.70 -45.87 21.22
C SER A 252 17.82 -44.61 21.17
N LEU A 253 18.44 -43.43 21.01
CA LEU A 253 17.76 -42.17 20.70
C LEU A 253 17.95 -41.85 19.22
N GLN A 254 16.85 -41.67 18.49
CA GLN A 254 16.86 -41.05 17.16
C GLN A 254 16.34 -39.62 17.26
N PHE A 255 16.94 -38.72 16.50
CA PHE A 255 16.47 -37.35 16.42
C PHE A 255 16.60 -36.75 15.02
N THR A 256 15.74 -35.79 14.73
CA THR A 256 15.82 -34.93 13.56
C THR A 256 15.65 -33.48 13.98
N VAL A 257 16.56 -32.61 13.55
CA VAL A 257 16.49 -31.16 13.70
C VAL A 257 16.32 -30.54 12.32
N THR A 258 15.35 -29.64 12.17
CA THR A 258 15.05 -28.97 10.90
C THR A 258 15.42 -27.50 10.98
N ASP A 259 16.04 -26.98 9.92
CA ASP A 259 16.50 -25.59 9.79
C ASP A 259 17.34 -25.12 11.00
N LEU A 260 18.45 -25.81 11.27
CA LEU A 260 19.40 -25.42 12.31
C LEU A 260 20.15 -24.15 11.89
N PRO A 261 19.93 -23.00 12.54
CA PRO A 261 20.62 -21.77 12.19
C PRO A 261 22.07 -21.79 12.71
N GLY A 262 22.95 -21.00 12.09
CA GLY A 262 24.27 -20.73 12.63
C GLY A 262 24.17 -20.09 14.02
N GLY A 263 24.96 -20.58 14.97
CA GLY A 263 25.00 -20.16 16.36
C GLY A 263 24.02 -20.90 17.28
N GLU A 264 23.25 -21.88 16.78
CA GLU A 264 22.42 -22.75 17.61
C GLU A 264 23.09 -24.10 17.88
N TYR A 265 22.88 -24.63 19.08
CA TYR A 265 23.53 -25.86 19.53
C TYR A 265 22.64 -27.09 19.38
N ILE A 266 23.28 -28.25 19.32
CA ILE A 266 22.66 -29.57 19.50
C ILE A 266 23.46 -30.26 20.58
N ASN A 267 22.77 -30.63 21.66
CA ASN A 267 23.36 -31.33 22.78
C ASN A 267 22.49 -32.54 23.15
N VAL A 268 23.13 -33.70 23.31
CA VAL A 268 22.49 -34.97 23.61
C VAL A 268 22.99 -35.45 24.97
N VAL A 269 22.10 -35.42 25.96
CA VAL A 269 22.37 -35.93 27.31
C VAL A 269 21.88 -37.36 27.37
N VAL A 270 22.73 -38.28 27.82
CA VAL A 270 22.39 -39.71 27.92
C VAL A 270 22.83 -40.29 29.25
N MET A 271 22.05 -41.23 29.75
CA MET A 271 22.27 -41.89 31.03
C MET A 271 21.81 -43.34 30.94
N ALA A 272 22.59 -44.27 31.47
CA ALA A 272 22.24 -45.69 31.56
C ALA A 272 22.56 -46.22 32.96
N GLU A 273 21.86 -47.25 33.42
CA GLU A 273 22.22 -47.93 34.68
C GLU A 273 23.62 -48.54 34.58
N ARG A 274 24.43 -48.41 35.65
CA ARG A 274 25.82 -48.89 35.63
C ARG A 274 25.86 -50.41 35.55
N GLN A 275 26.52 -50.94 34.53
CA GLN A 275 26.79 -52.38 34.42
C GLN A 275 28.05 -52.75 35.22
N PRO A 276 28.12 -53.94 35.84
CA PRO A 276 29.28 -54.37 36.63
C PRO A 276 30.61 -54.42 35.85
N THR A 277 30.54 -54.56 34.52
CA THR A 277 31.69 -54.67 33.61
C THR A 277 32.14 -53.33 33.01
N SER A 278 31.55 -52.21 33.43
CA SER A 278 31.84 -50.89 32.85
C SER A 278 33.20 -50.38 33.34
N ALA A 279 34.22 -50.41 32.48
CA ALA A 279 35.56 -49.90 32.78
C ALA A 279 35.69 -48.44 32.34
N VAL A 280 34.90 -47.56 32.96
CA VAL A 280 34.85 -46.13 32.59
C VAL A 280 36.03 -45.38 33.18
N LEU A 281 36.71 -44.57 32.37
CA LEU A 281 37.91 -43.83 32.77
C LEU A 281 37.67 -42.92 33.99
N ARG A 282 36.49 -42.26 34.05
CA ARG A 282 36.12 -41.33 35.11
C ARG A 282 35.07 -41.95 36.03
N GLU A 283 35.40 -42.07 37.31
CA GLU A 283 34.47 -42.51 38.35
C GLU A 283 34.23 -41.39 39.38
N GLN A 284 32.98 -41.24 39.80
CA GLN A 284 32.59 -40.31 40.86
C GLN A 284 31.67 -41.02 41.86
N ALA A 285 32.04 -40.98 43.14
CA ALA A 285 31.21 -41.56 44.20
C ALA A 285 29.87 -40.81 44.35
N GLY A 286 28.83 -41.55 44.69
CA GLY A 286 27.49 -41.05 44.96
C GLY A 286 26.46 -41.44 43.90
N ARG A 287 25.19 -41.44 44.32
CA ARG A 287 24.02 -41.71 43.47
C ARG A 287 23.59 -40.46 42.72
N MET A 288 23.54 -40.53 41.39
CA MET A 288 23.29 -39.38 40.52
C MET A 288 21.99 -39.50 39.71
N LYS A 289 21.45 -40.72 39.54
CA LYS A 289 20.25 -40.99 38.73
C LYS A 289 19.09 -40.02 38.99
N GLN A 290 18.69 -39.87 40.26
CA GLN A 290 17.54 -39.02 40.61
C GLN A 290 17.82 -37.53 40.41
N ARG A 291 19.06 -37.06 40.64
CA ARG A 291 19.40 -35.65 40.45
C ARG A 291 19.32 -35.26 38.97
N ILE A 292 19.86 -36.09 38.08
CA ILE A 292 19.77 -35.88 36.63
C ILE A 292 18.29 -35.87 36.20
N LEU A 293 17.49 -36.86 36.62
CA LEU A 293 16.05 -36.90 36.30
C LEU A 293 15.29 -35.66 36.79
N GLU A 294 15.59 -35.15 37.99
CA GLU A 294 14.97 -33.96 38.53
C GLU A 294 15.38 -32.69 37.79
N GLN A 295 16.67 -32.58 37.43
CA GLN A 295 17.21 -31.48 36.63
C GLN A 295 16.53 -31.42 35.25
N GLU A 296 16.52 -32.54 34.52
CA GLU A 296 15.88 -32.65 33.21
C GLU A 296 14.38 -32.30 33.25
N ARG A 297 13.66 -32.79 34.27
CA ARG A 297 12.23 -32.44 34.46
C ARG A 297 12.04 -30.96 34.77
N ARG A 298 12.97 -30.31 35.47
CA ARG A 298 12.89 -28.88 35.80
C ARG A 298 13.14 -28.04 34.54
N GLU A 299 14.15 -28.37 33.76
CA GLU A 299 14.48 -27.68 32.51
C GLU A 299 13.36 -27.82 31.47
N ALA A 300 12.81 -29.03 31.31
CA ALA A 300 11.64 -29.27 30.45
C ALA A 300 10.43 -28.40 30.85
N ARG A 301 10.18 -28.25 32.16
CA ARG A 301 9.10 -27.37 32.67
C ARG A 301 9.37 -25.90 32.37
N ILE A 302 10.59 -25.42 32.60
CA ILE A 302 10.98 -24.03 32.30
C ILE A 302 10.82 -23.75 30.79
N ALA A 303 11.33 -24.62 29.93
CA ALA A 303 11.23 -24.50 28.48
C ALA A 303 9.77 -24.54 28.00
N SER A 304 8.93 -25.40 28.59
CA SER A 304 7.49 -25.45 28.26
C SER A 304 6.76 -24.16 28.65
N ASN A 305 7.05 -23.61 29.83
CA ASN A 305 6.44 -22.37 30.32
C ASN A 305 6.89 -21.15 29.48
N ALA A 306 8.15 -21.11 29.07
CA ALA A 306 8.65 -20.08 28.16
C ALA A 306 7.92 -20.13 26.81
N ARG A 307 7.83 -21.33 26.20
CA ARG A 307 7.07 -21.54 24.95
C ARG A 307 5.60 -21.12 25.08
N GLN A 308 4.95 -21.44 26.19
CA GLN A 308 3.56 -21.00 26.44
C GLN A 308 3.43 -19.47 26.58
N ARG A 309 4.37 -18.81 27.27
CA ARG A 309 4.37 -17.34 27.41
C ARG A 309 4.56 -16.65 26.07
N GLU A 310 5.49 -17.11 25.24
CA GLU A 310 5.71 -16.57 23.90
C GLU A 310 4.51 -16.81 22.97
N ALA A 311 3.90 -18.00 23.03
CA ALA A 311 2.70 -18.30 22.26
C ALA A 311 1.53 -17.39 22.66
N ARG A 312 1.31 -17.18 23.97
CA ARG A 312 0.29 -16.24 24.49
C ARG A 312 0.59 -14.80 24.09
N GLY A 313 1.86 -14.37 24.18
CA GLY A 313 2.29 -13.04 23.76
C GLY A 313 2.01 -12.78 22.28
N ARG A 314 2.33 -13.74 21.41
CA ARG A 314 1.98 -13.69 19.98
C ARG A 314 0.48 -13.55 19.76
N LEU A 315 -0.33 -14.35 20.45
CA LEU A 315 -1.78 -14.33 20.32
C LEU A 315 -2.38 -12.98 20.75
N ILE A 316 -1.86 -12.36 21.81
CA ILE A 316 -2.27 -11.02 22.26
C ILE A 316 -1.92 -9.95 21.21
N ILE A 317 -0.69 -10.00 20.67
CA ILE A 317 -0.24 -9.10 19.59
C ILE A 317 -1.15 -9.22 18.36
N TRP A 318 -1.73 -10.41 18.10
CA TRP A 318 -2.64 -10.63 17.00
C TRP A 318 -4.06 -10.13 17.27
N LEU A 319 -4.60 -10.38 18.46
CA LEU A 319 -6.00 -10.10 18.78
C LEU A 319 -6.29 -8.61 18.92
N ILE A 320 -5.43 -7.86 19.63
CA ILE A 320 -5.69 -6.45 19.95
C ILE A 320 -5.92 -5.59 18.68
N PRO A 321 -5.00 -5.56 17.69
CA PRO A 321 -5.18 -4.71 16.52
C PRO A 321 -6.35 -5.17 15.64
N ALA A 322 -6.56 -6.49 15.51
CA ALA A 322 -7.68 -7.04 14.74
C ALA A 322 -9.05 -6.67 15.34
N VAL A 323 -9.20 -6.78 16.66
CA VAL A 323 -10.43 -6.39 17.37
C VAL A 323 -10.66 -4.88 17.28
N LEU A 324 -9.61 -4.06 17.45
CA LEU A 324 -9.72 -2.61 17.31
C LEU A 324 -10.16 -2.21 15.90
N ALA A 325 -9.56 -2.79 14.87
CA ALA A 325 -9.93 -2.56 13.48
C ALA A 325 -11.38 -2.97 13.22
N LEU A 326 -11.81 -4.14 13.72
CA LEU A 326 -13.19 -4.62 13.59
C LEU A 326 -14.22 -3.66 14.23
N LEU A 327 -13.96 -3.18 15.46
CA LEU A 327 -14.85 -2.24 16.14
C LEU A 327 -15.00 -0.93 15.36
N LEU A 328 -13.91 -0.40 14.81
CA LEU A 328 -13.94 0.80 13.97
C LEU A 328 -14.72 0.58 12.66
N VAL A 329 -14.53 -0.57 12.00
CA VAL A 329 -15.28 -0.95 10.79
C VAL A 329 -16.77 -1.03 11.08
N VAL A 330 -17.17 -1.71 12.16
CA VAL A 330 -18.59 -1.83 12.55
C VAL A 330 -19.19 -0.45 12.83
N GLY A 331 -18.48 0.40 13.58
CA GLY A 331 -18.89 1.78 13.82
C GLY A 331 -19.06 2.60 12.54
N ALA A 332 -18.11 2.46 11.60
CA ALA A 332 -18.16 3.13 10.31
C ALA A 332 -19.36 2.67 9.46
N LEU A 333 -19.64 1.36 9.41
CA LEU A 333 -20.78 0.80 8.68
C LEU A 333 -22.13 1.23 9.26
N ILE A 334 -22.27 1.25 10.59
CA ILE A 334 -23.47 1.75 11.27
C ILE A 334 -23.65 3.24 10.95
N GLY A 335 -22.58 4.03 11.04
CA GLY A 335 -22.59 5.45 10.69
C GLY A 335 -22.97 5.67 9.23
N ALA A 336 -22.44 4.87 8.31
CA ALA A 336 -22.73 4.94 6.89
C ALA A 336 -24.20 4.62 6.60
N LYS A 337 -24.77 3.59 7.24
CA LYS A 337 -26.19 3.26 7.14
C LYS A 337 -27.08 4.41 7.64
N ARG A 338 -26.74 5.03 8.77
CA ARG A 338 -27.46 6.22 9.29
C ARG A 338 -27.36 7.41 8.34
N ALA A 339 -26.19 7.66 7.77
CA ALA A 339 -26.00 8.74 6.81
C ALA A 339 -26.79 8.49 5.51
N CYS A 340 -26.79 7.27 4.99
CA CYS A 340 -27.55 6.90 3.79
C CYS A 340 -29.06 6.97 3.98
N THR A 341 -29.57 6.70 5.18
CA THR A 341 -30.99 6.84 5.51
C THR A 341 -31.40 8.31 5.63
N GLN A 342 -30.57 9.15 6.26
CA GLN A 342 -30.79 10.60 6.32
C GLN A 342 -30.67 11.28 4.95
N GLY A 343 -29.78 10.79 4.08
CA GLY A 343 -29.56 11.35 2.73
C GLY A 343 -30.56 10.88 1.67
N ARG A 344 -31.57 10.11 2.04
CA ARG A 344 -32.65 9.68 1.13
C ARG A 344 -33.68 10.82 1.04
N ARG A 345 -33.99 11.29 -0.18
CA ARG A 345 -35.13 12.21 -0.38
C ARG A 345 -36.42 11.46 -0.05
N HIS A 346 -37.31 12.12 0.68
CA HIS A 346 -38.59 11.54 1.08
C HIS A 346 -39.69 11.78 0.06
N THR A 347 -39.51 12.76 -0.84
CA THR A 347 -40.58 13.25 -1.70
C THR A 347 -40.10 13.49 -3.15
N GLU A 348 -40.90 13.05 -4.12
CA GLU A 348 -40.87 13.45 -5.55
C GLU A 348 -42.26 14.00 -5.94
N ALA A 349 -42.91 14.79 -5.06
CA ALA A 349 -44.37 15.01 -5.12
C ALA A 349 -44.82 16.01 -6.21
N LEU A 350 -43.96 16.93 -6.65
CA LEU A 350 -44.35 17.94 -7.64
C LEU A 350 -43.96 17.46 -9.04
N GLU A 351 -44.93 17.08 -9.88
CA GLU A 351 -44.65 16.59 -11.24
C GLU A 351 -44.14 17.70 -12.17
N TYR A 352 -44.79 18.87 -12.13
CA TYR A 352 -44.43 20.07 -12.90
C TYR A 352 -44.47 21.32 -12.02
N TRP A 353 -43.52 22.24 -12.25
CA TRP A 353 -43.48 23.56 -11.60
C TRP A 353 -43.21 24.62 -12.66
N ARG A 354 -44.15 25.56 -12.88
CA ARG A 354 -44.10 26.48 -14.02
C ARG A 354 -43.34 27.77 -13.76
N GLU A 355 -43.29 28.18 -12.49
CA GLU A 355 -42.72 29.46 -12.09
C GLU A 355 -41.21 29.35 -11.88
N PRO A 356 -40.42 30.36 -12.25
CA PRO A 356 -39.02 30.44 -11.85
C PRO A 356 -38.90 30.35 -10.32
N PRO A 357 -38.00 29.51 -9.79
CA PRO A 357 -37.85 29.37 -8.34
C PRO A 357 -37.35 30.68 -7.72
N ASP A 358 -37.70 30.91 -6.45
CA ASP A 358 -37.23 32.07 -5.68
C ASP A 358 -35.79 31.86 -5.18
N MET A 359 -34.86 31.79 -6.14
CA MET A 359 -33.43 31.68 -5.91
C MET A 359 -32.66 32.25 -7.10
N SER A 360 -31.37 32.53 -6.94
CA SER A 360 -30.55 32.96 -8.08
C SER A 360 -30.37 31.80 -9.09
N PRO A 361 -30.15 32.09 -10.38
CA PRO A 361 -29.83 31.07 -11.37
C PRO A 361 -28.58 30.25 -11.00
N ALA A 362 -27.59 30.89 -10.36
CA ALA A 362 -26.40 30.22 -9.85
C ALA A 362 -26.70 29.25 -8.68
N ALA A 363 -27.62 29.61 -7.78
CA ALA A 363 -28.06 28.73 -6.71
C ALA A 363 -28.90 27.56 -7.26
N ALA A 364 -29.74 27.81 -8.28
CA ALA A 364 -30.49 26.77 -8.98
C ALA A 364 -29.57 25.77 -9.70
N ALA A 365 -28.49 26.27 -10.35
CA ALA A 365 -27.47 25.43 -10.97
C ALA A 365 -26.70 24.57 -9.95
N ALA A 366 -26.44 25.10 -8.75
CA ALA A 366 -25.85 24.31 -7.66
C ALA A 366 -26.82 23.24 -7.15
N LEU A 367 -28.07 23.62 -6.87
CA LEU A 367 -29.08 22.73 -6.31
C LEU A 367 -29.44 21.60 -7.26
N ILE A 368 -29.65 21.87 -8.56
CA ILE A 368 -29.98 20.82 -9.53
C ILE A 368 -28.85 19.78 -9.64
N THR A 369 -27.59 20.20 -9.46
CA THR A 369 -26.42 19.30 -9.46
C THR A 369 -26.47 18.32 -8.29
N ASP A 370 -26.98 18.76 -7.15
CA ASP A 370 -27.17 17.92 -5.96
C ASP A 370 -28.43 17.04 -6.08
N VAL A 371 -29.41 17.46 -6.88
CA VAL A 371 -30.68 16.75 -7.13
C VAL A 371 -30.55 15.65 -8.18
N MET A 372 -29.86 15.91 -9.30
CA MET A 372 -29.63 14.94 -10.37
C MET A 372 -28.16 14.89 -10.76
N PRO A 373 -27.45 13.78 -10.46
CA PRO A 373 -26.08 13.60 -10.90
C PRO A 373 -26.04 13.27 -12.39
N GLY A 374 -25.11 13.86 -13.14
CA GLY A 374 -24.89 13.57 -14.56
C GLY A 374 -25.47 14.60 -15.54
N ILE A 375 -25.87 15.77 -15.07
CA ILE A 375 -26.30 16.90 -15.92
C ILE A 375 -25.14 17.38 -16.81
N GLN A 376 -25.45 17.73 -18.05
CA GLN A 376 -24.51 18.24 -19.04
C GLN A 376 -23.83 19.55 -18.59
N GLY A 377 -22.52 19.65 -18.80
CA GLY A 377 -21.69 20.79 -18.38
C GLY A 377 -21.16 20.69 -16.94
N SER A 378 -20.11 21.43 -16.60
CA SER A 378 -19.66 21.54 -15.21
C SER A 378 -20.61 22.45 -14.41
N ARG A 379 -20.66 22.27 -13.07
CA ARG A 379 -21.45 23.14 -12.20
C ARG A 379 -21.06 24.61 -12.39
N ASP A 380 -19.77 24.88 -12.43
CA ASP A 380 -19.24 26.24 -12.50
C ASP A 380 -19.60 26.91 -13.83
N ASP A 381 -19.52 26.17 -14.95
CA ASP A 381 -19.91 26.70 -16.27
C ASP A 381 -21.41 27.03 -16.33
N ARG A 382 -22.26 26.19 -15.72
CA ARG A 382 -23.71 26.44 -15.62
C ARG A 382 -24.03 27.63 -14.73
N GLN A 383 -23.36 27.76 -13.58
CA GLN A 383 -23.51 28.93 -12.70
C GLN A 383 -23.12 30.22 -13.41
N MET A 384 -21.98 30.19 -14.09
CA MET A 384 -21.43 31.32 -14.81
C MET A 384 -22.31 31.73 -16.01
N THR A 385 -22.73 30.77 -16.84
CA THR A 385 -23.58 31.03 -18.03
C THR A 385 -24.96 31.51 -17.63
N SER A 386 -25.63 30.84 -16.68
CA SER A 386 -26.97 31.26 -16.25
C SER A 386 -26.96 32.65 -15.62
N THR A 387 -25.92 32.99 -14.85
CA THR A 387 -25.76 34.35 -14.30
C THR A 387 -25.53 35.38 -15.40
N LEU A 388 -24.70 35.07 -16.41
CA LEU A 388 -24.48 35.96 -17.56
C LEU A 388 -25.78 36.21 -18.34
N LEU A 389 -26.54 35.15 -18.63
CA LEU A 389 -27.83 35.29 -19.31
C LEU A 389 -28.83 36.08 -18.45
N SER A 390 -28.80 35.94 -17.13
CA SER A 390 -29.62 36.76 -16.24
C SER A 390 -29.27 38.24 -16.35
N LEU A 391 -27.98 38.60 -16.40
CA LEU A 391 -27.52 39.97 -16.67
C LEU A 391 -28.02 40.51 -18.02
N VAL A 392 -28.14 39.65 -19.03
CA VAL A 392 -28.73 40.01 -20.32
C VAL A 392 -30.22 40.30 -20.20
N THR A 393 -30.99 39.42 -19.57
CA THR A 393 -32.43 39.63 -19.37
C THR A 393 -32.76 40.84 -18.50
N LYS A 394 -31.86 41.23 -17.58
CA LYS A 394 -31.99 42.43 -16.74
C LYS A 394 -31.51 43.71 -17.44
N GLY A 395 -30.96 43.61 -18.65
CA GLY A 395 -30.47 44.76 -19.43
C GLY A 395 -29.17 45.38 -18.90
N ALA A 396 -28.40 44.64 -18.08
CA ALA A 396 -27.07 45.06 -17.65
C ALA A 396 -26.03 44.88 -18.76
N VAL A 397 -26.21 43.84 -19.58
CA VAL A 397 -25.30 43.44 -20.65
C VAL A 397 -26.13 43.07 -21.90
N ALA A 398 -25.59 43.28 -23.08
CA ALA A 398 -26.12 42.69 -24.32
C ALA A 398 -25.08 41.76 -24.95
N ILE A 399 -25.55 40.69 -25.60
CA ILE A 399 -24.69 39.73 -26.31
C ILE A 399 -25.15 39.62 -27.76
N TYR A 400 -24.23 39.80 -28.68
CA TYR A 400 -24.45 39.69 -30.13
C TYR A 400 -23.55 38.58 -30.69
N PRO A 401 -24.06 37.72 -31.60
CA PRO A 401 -23.21 36.72 -32.25
C PRO A 401 -22.18 37.42 -33.16
N GLY A 402 -20.94 36.96 -33.24
CA GLY A 402 -19.87 37.53 -34.08
C GLY A 402 -18.75 38.23 -33.31
N SER A 403 -17.66 38.54 -34.00
CA SER A 403 -16.47 39.19 -33.46
C SER A 403 -16.67 40.70 -33.25
N ALA A 404 -15.99 41.30 -32.26
CA ALA A 404 -16.11 42.74 -32.01
C ALA A 404 -15.58 43.57 -33.19
N ALA A 405 -14.63 43.02 -33.96
CA ALA A 405 -14.10 43.62 -35.18
C ALA A 405 -15.16 43.79 -36.27
N GLY A 406 -16.12 42.85 -36.37
CA GLY A 406 -17.22 42.89 -37.33
C GLY A 406 -18.19 44.05 -37.12
N TYR A 407 -18.21 44.62 -35.92
CA TYR A 407 -19.12 45.69 -35.48
C TYR A 407 -18.48 47.08 -35.34
N ARG A 408 -17.23 47.25 -35.80
CA ARG A 408 -16.54 48.54 -35.72
C ARG A 408 -17.34 49.64 -36.40
N GLY A 409 -17.49 50.76 -35.69
CA GLY A 409 -18.25 51.93 -36.17
C GLY A 409 -19.75 51.89 -35.88
N LEU A 410 -20.26 50.83 -35.25
CA LEU A 410 -21.65 50.72 -34.81
C LEU A 410 -21.76 50.92 -33.29
N ASP A 411 -22.77 51.69 -32.87
CA ASP A 411 -23.13 51.80 -31.46
C ASP A 411 -24.03 50.64 -31.04
N LEU A 412 -23.41 49.54 -30.59
CA LEU A 412 -24.14 48.35 -30.13
C LEU A 412 -24.95 48.55 -28.85
N SER A 413 -24.77 49.66 -28.13
CA SER A 413 -25.58 49.98 -26.95
C SER A 413 -27.00 50.45 -27.31
N ARG A 414 -27.21 50.82 -28.58
CA ARG A 414 -28.49 51.29 -29.13
C ARG A 414 -28.95 50.50 -30.36
N ALA A 415 -28.14 49.54 -30.81
CA ALA A 415 -28.46 48.74 -31.98
C ALA A 415 -29.63 47.79 -31.70
N ASP A 416 -30.57 47.70 -32.64
CA ASP A 416 -31.63 46.70 -32.60
C ASP A 416 -31.15 45.35 -33.17
N CYS A 417 -31.71 44.25 -32.65
CA CYS A 417 -31.27 42.91 -33.04
C CYS A 417 -31.58 42.60 -34.52
N VAL A 418 -32.58 43.25 -35.11
CA VAL A 418 -32.97 43.05 -36.52
C VAL A 418 -31.92 43.62 -37.46
N SER A 419 -31.50 44.86 -37.26
CA SER A 419 -30.43 45.54 -38.01
C SER A 419 -29.12 44.77 -37.93
N ILE A 420 -28.74 44.28 -36.73
CA ILE A 420 -27.55 43.45 -36.56
C ILE A 420 -27.71 42.10 -37.27
N GLY A 421 -28.90 41.48 -37.23
CA GLY A 421 -29.18 40.23 -37.93
C GLY A 421 -29.09 40.36 -39.45
N GLN A 422 -29.56 41.48 -40.01
CA GLN A 422 -29.42 41.81 -41.43
C GLN A 422 -27.95 42.08 -41.80
N LEU A 423 -27.21 42.79 -40.94
CA LEU A 423 -25.80 43.05 -41.12
C LEU A 423 -24.97 41.75 -41.18
N ILE A 424 -25.25 40.79 -40.31
CA ILE A 424 -24.60 39.46 -40.32
C ILE A 424 -24.95 38.72 -41.60
N ALA A 425 -26.24 38.68 -41.97
CA ALA A 425 -26.71 37.97 -43.16
C ALA A 425 -26.23 38.59 -44.48
N SER A 426 -25.77 39.84 -44.47
CA SER A 426 -25.28 40.54 -45.66
C SER A 426 -23.88 40.11 -46.11
N ASP A 427 -23.09 39.45 -45.26
CA ASP A 427 -21.71 39.04 -45.55
C ASP A 427 -21.43 37.62 -45.03
N PRO A 428 -21.09 36.64 -45.90
CA PRO A 428 -20.75 35.28 -45.50
C PRO A 428 -19.60 35.18 -44.48
N ARG A 429 -18.67 36.15 -44.46
CA ARG A 429 -17.59 36.18 -43.46
C ARG A 429 -18.13 36.53 -42.07
N ARG A 430 -19.07 37.47 -41.99
CA ARG A 430 -19.74 37.82 -40.73
C ARG A 430 -20.64 36.70 -40.25
N GLU A 431 -21.28 35.99 -41.16
CA GLU A 431 -22.06 34.80 -40.84
C GLU A 431 -21.18 33.66 -40.27
N ALA A 432 -19.99 33.45 -40.85
CA ALA A 432 -19.02 32.50 -40.31
C ALA A 432 -18.50 32.90 -38.92
N ASP A 433 -18.15 34.17 -38.71
CA ASP A 433 -17.76 34.69 -37.39
C ASP A 433 -18.89 34.53 -36.35
N ALA A 434 -20.13 34.82 -36.76
CA ALA A 434 -21.33 34.71 -35.93
C ALA A 434 -21.68 33.28 -35.51
N ALA A 435 -21.13 32.26 -36.19
CA ALA A 435 -21.36 30.86 -35.87
C ALA A 435 -20.64 30.39 -34.59
N GLY A 436 -19.52 31.04 -34.23
CA GLY A 436 -18.64 30.60 -33.14
C GLY A 436 -18.14 31.68 -32.19
N MET A 437 -18.34 32.96 -32.50
CA MET A 437 -17.93 34.09 -31.65
C MET A 437 -19.15 34.83 -31.09
N CYS A 438 -18.95 35.53 -29.98
CA CYS A 438 -19.93 36.47 -29.43
C CYS A 438 -19.22 37.74 -28.94
N THR A 439 -19.89 38.86 -29.16
CA THR A 439 -19.51 40.18 -28.67
C THR A 439 -20.40 40.55 -27.49
N LEU A 440 -19.78 40.94 -26.39
CA LEU A 440 -20.41 41.40 -25.16
C LEU A 440 -20.37 42.93 -25.11
N VAL A 441 -21.49 43.52 -24.69
CA VAL A 441 -21.66 44.98 -24.56
C VAL A 441 -22.10 45.30 -23.15
N ILE A 442 -21.32 46.10 -22.43
CA ILE A 442 -21.75 46.64 -21.13
C ILE A 442 -22.72 47.79 -21.39
N MET A 443 -23.95 47.65 -20.91
CA MET A 443 -25.01 48.62 -21.21
C MET A 443 -24.80 49.91 -20.39
N PRO A 444 -25.09 51.10 -20.95
CA PRO A 444 -24.93 52.38 -20.24
C PRO A 444 -25.65 52.44 -18.89
N ARG A 445 -26.77 51.72 -18.77
CA ARG A 445 -27.57 51.60 -17.54
C ARG A 445 -26.77 51.11 -16.34
N VAL A 446 -25.72 50.31 -16.55
CA VAL A 446 -24.83 49.84 -15.48
C VAL A 446 -24.13 51.00 -14.76
N TYR A 447 -23.83 52.08 -15.48
CA TYR A 447 -23.16 53.26 -14.92
C TYR A 447 -24.14 54.31 -14.39
N THR A 448 -25.37 54.35 -14.90
CA THR A 448 -26.35 55.40 -14.56
C THR A 448 -27.41 54.96 -13.55
N ASP A 449 -27.84 53.70 -13.57
CA ASP A 449 -28.89 53.14 -12.71
C ASP A 449 -28.62 51.65 -12.39
N ARG A 450 -27.54 51.38 -11.65
CA ARG A 450 -27.21 50.00 -11.23
C ARG A 450 -28.25 49.43 -10.24
N ALA A 451 -28.84 50.28 -9.40
CA ALA A 451 -29.81 49.86 -8.39
C ALA A 451 -31.12 49.36 -9.02
N GLY A 452 -31.59 50.03 -10.09
CA GLY A 452 -32.79 49.63 -10.82
C GLY A 452 -32.68 48.30 -11.59
N LEU A 453 -31.49 47.71 -11.68
CA LEU A 453 -31.27 46.38 -12.26
C LEU A 453 -31.63 45.24 -11.29
N GLN A 454 -31.78 45.51 -9.98
CA GLN A 454 -32.12 44.51 -8.95
C GLN A 454 -31.26 43.24 -9.05
N LEU A 455 -29.94 43.41 -9.07
CA LEU A 455 -28.99 42.30 -9.20
C LEU A 455 -28.85 41.54 -7.87
N CYS A 456 -28.83 40.20 -7.93
CA CYS A 456 -28.42 39.37 -6.79
C CYS A 456 -26.89 39.44 -6.59
N ARG A 457 -26.36 38.79 -5.54
CA ARG A 457 -24.93 38.88 -5.21
C ARG A 457 -24.07 38.25 -6.30
N SER A 458 -24.46 37.09 -6.83
CA SER A 458 -23.74 36.41 -7.91
C SER A 458 -23.76 37.21 -9.22
N GLU A 459 -24.91 37.79 -9.58
CA GLU A 459 -25.03 38.68 -10.75
C GLU A 459 -24.18 39.94 -10.61
N SER A 460 -24.21 40.59 -9.44
CA SER A 460 -23.42 41.78 -9.18
C SER A 460 -21.92 41.49 -9.23
N ALA A 461 -21.49 40.34 -8.66
CA ALA A 461 -20.09 39.91 -8.70
C ALA A 461 -19.63 39.57 -10.14
N LEU A 462 -20.48 38.91 -10.94
CA LEU A 462 -20.15 38.64 -12.34
C LEU A 462 -20.07 39.93 -13.17
N LEU A 463 -20.99 40.87 -12.94
CA LEU A 463 -20.96 42.17 -13.59
C LEU A 463 -19.66 42.94 -13.27
N ASP A 464 -19.18 42.86 -12.02
CA ASP A 464 -17.90 43.45 -11.65
C ASP A 464 -16.73 42.79 -12.39
N VAL A 465 -16.73 41.46 -12.60
CA VAL A 465 -15.73 40.78 -13.45
C VAL A 465 -15.75 41.34 -14.88
N LEU A 466 -16.93 41.53 -15.46
CA LEU A 466 -17.09 42.08 -16.81
C LEU A 466 -16.63 43.53 -16.91
N LEU A 467 -16.94 44.36 -15.92
CA LEU A 467 -16.48 45.75 -15.83
C LEU A 467 -14.95 45.83 -15.77
N ARG A 468 -14.31 44.97 -14.97
CA ARG A 468 -12.83 44.92 -14.90
C ARG A 468 -12.20 44.43 -16.20
N ALA A 469 -12.83 43.48 -16.88
CA ALA A 469 -12.39 43.06 -18.21
C ALA A 469 -12.48 44.24 -19.19
N SER A 470 -13.59 44.98 -19.19
CA SER A 470 -13.78 46.18 -20.02
C SER A 470 -12.74 47.27 -19.74
N GLU A 471 -12.48 47.59 -18.46
CA GLU A 471 -11.46 48.58 -18.06
C GLU A 471 -10.07 48.21 -18.60
N ARG A 472 -9.73 46.92 -18.59
CA ARG A 472 -8.43 46.44 -19.04
C ARG A 472 -8.31 46.34 -20.57
N ILE A 473 -9.41 46.05 -21.25
CA ILE A 473 -9.49 46.08 -22.73
C ILE A 473 -9.52 47.53 -23.23
N GLY A 474 -10.04 48.46 -22.40
CA GLY A 474 -10.24 49.87 -22.73
C GLY A 474 -11.49 50.14 -23.56
N LEU A 475 -12.39 49.16 -23.72
CA LEU A 475 -13.60 49.26 -24.53
C LEU A 475 -14.82 48.67 -23.77
N PRO A 476 -16.02 49.29 -23.83
CA PRO A 476 -17.26 48.74 -23.28
C PRO A 476 -17.87 47.62 -24.15
N VAL A 477 -17.36 47.47 -25.38
CA VAL A 477 -17.75 46.46 -26.36
C VAL A 477 -16.52 45.59 -26.63
N PHE A 478 -16.62 44.30 -26.38
CA PHE A 478 -15.51 43.37 -26.57
C PHE A 478 -16.02 41.94 -26.80
N ASP A 479 -15.27 41.14 -27.54
CA ASP A 479 -15.58 39.71 -27.70
C ASP A 479 -14.89 38.84 -26.65
N PHE A 480 -15.34 37.59 -26.53
CA PHE A 480 -14.77 36.65 -25.55
C PHE A 480 -13.29 36.33 -25.81
N GLY A 481 -12.79 36.48 -27.04
CA GLY A 481 -11.37 36.33 -27.36
C GLY A 481 -10.52 37.48 -26.82
N GLN A 482 -10.99 38.72 -26.99
CA GLN A 482 -10.40 39.90 -26.38
C GLN A 482 -10.45 39.83 -24.85
N MET A 483 -11.57 39.35 -24.29
CA MET A 483 -11.69 39.09 -22.85
C MET A 483 -10.69 38.04 -22.38
N GLN A 484 -10.59 36.90 -23.07
CA GLN A 484 -9.62 35.85 -22.75
C GLN A 484 -8.18 36.38 -22.77
N ALA A 485 -7.81 37.15 -23.80
CA ALA A 485 -6.49 37.75 -23.94
C ALA A 485 -6.20 38.78 -22.82
N ALA A 486 -7.19 39.61 -22.47
CA ALA A 486 -7.05 40.57 -21.38
C ALA A 486 -6.86 39.88 -20.03
N LEU A 487 -7.52 38.74 -19.79
CA LEU A 487 -7.53 38.08 -18.48
C LEU A 487 -6.41 37.04 -18.30
N LYS A 488 -5.75 36.60 -19.39
CA LYS A 488 -4.72 35.54 -19.40
C LYS A 488 -3.58 35.73 -18.39
N ASP A 489 -3.03 36.94 -18.26
CA ASP A 489 -1.88 37.22 -17.36
C ASP A 489 -2.30 37.96 -16.07
N TRP A 490 -3.59 37.92 -15.72
CA TRP A 490 -4.12 38.73 -14.63
C TRP A 490 -4.13 37.99 -13.28
N ARG A 491 -3.02 38.09 -12.54
CA ARG A 491 -2.87 37.50 -11.19
C ARG A 491 -3.97 37.91 -10.20
N GLN A 492 -4.44 39.15 -10.26
CA GLN A 492 -5.54 39.65 -9.40
C GLN A 492 -6.92 39.29 -9.96
N GLY A 493 -7.04 38.87 -11.22
CA GLY A 493 -8.31 38.51 -11.86
C GLY A 493 -8.96 37.30 -11.28
N TYR A 494 -8.13 36.37 -10.83
CA TYR A 494 -8.57 35.22 -10.08
C TYR A 494 -9.26 35.60 -8.76
N ALA A 495 -8.87 36.70 -8.09
CA ALA A 495 -9.55 37.13 -6.86
C ALA A 495 -11.00 37.57 -7.15
N TRP A 496 -11.25 38.17 -8.31
CA TRP A 496 -12.60 38.57 -8.75
C TRP A 496 -13.43 37.38 -9.22
N LEU A 497 -12.84 36.45 -9.96
CA LEU A 497 -13.51 35.20 -10.33
C LEU A 497 -13.85 34.36 -9.08
N ARG A 498 -12.91 34.26 -8.13
CA ARG A 498 -13.14 33.64 -6.83
C ARG A 498 -14.24 34.39 -6.05
N GLY A 499 -14.25 35.72 -6.08
CA GLY A 499 -15.33 36.51 -5.49
C GLY A 499 -16.71 36.19 -6.07
N PHE A 500 -16.80 35.95 -7.38
CA PHE A 500 -18.00 35.45 -8.03
C PHE A 500 -18.37 34.01 -7.59
N GLU A 501 -17.40 33.09 -7.54
CA GLU A 501 -17.61 31.73 -7.05
C GLU A 501 -18.07 31.72 -5.58
N ASP A 502 -17.47 32.58 -4.74
CA ASP A 502 -17.84 32.79 -3.33
C ASP A 502 -19.26 33.37 -3.21
N ALA A 503 -19.63 34.34 -4.06
CA ALA A 503 -20.99 34.89 -4.10
C ALA A 503 -22.03 33.82 -4.48
N CYS A 504 -21.72 32.98 -5.48
CA CYS A 504 -22.57 31.84 -5.86
C CYS A 504 -22.73 30.83 -4.72
N ASN A 505 -21.63 30.51 -4.03
CA ASN A 505 -21.64 29.59 -2.90
C ASN A 505 -22.39 30.18 -1.69
N ALA A 506 -22.23 31.47 -1.41
CA ALA A 506 -22.93 32.15 -0.32
C ALA A 506 -24.44 32.18 -0.56
N GLU A 507 -24.90 32.44 -1.78
CA GLU A 507 -26.32 32.36 -2.14
C GLU A 507 -26.89 30.96 -1.98
N TYR A 508 -26.14 29.93 -2.43
CA TYR A 508 -26.55 28.54 -2.24
C TYR A 508 -26.62 28.15 -0.75
N GLN A 509 -25.65 28.58 0.05
CA GLN A 509 -25.63 28.33 1.50
C GLN A 509 -26.76 29.05 2.24
N ALA A 510 -27.14 30.25 1.79
CA ALA A 510 -28.24 31.01 2.37
C ALA A 510 -29.62 30.33 2.20
N LEU A 511 -29.76 29.42 1.23
CA LEU A 511 -30.97 28.60 1.08
C LEU A 511 -31.13 27.56 2.20
N HIS A 512 -30.08 27.28 2.97
CA HIS A 512 -30.06 26.22 3.99
C HIS A 512 -30.58 24.86 3.46
N ALA A 513 -30.36 24.59 2.17
CA ALA A 513 -30.95 23.46 1.47
C ALA A 513 -30.31 22.11 1.85
N THR A 514 -29.06 22.11 2.32
CA THR A 514 -28.33 20.87 2.67
C THR A 514 -27.66 20.95 4.03
N VAL A 515 -27.57 19.80 4.71
CA VAL A 515 -26.82 19.60 5.95
C VAL A 515 -25.74 18.53 5.78
N PRO A 516 -24.56 18.69 6.40
CA PRO A 516 -23.50 17.70 6.33
C PRO A 516 -23.91 16.43 7.09
N VAL A 517 -23.85 15.29 6.42
CA VAL A 517 -24.11 13.97 7.03
C VAL A 517 -22.91 13.05 6.83
N GLY A 518 -22.85 11.96 7.60
CA GLY A 518 -21.83 10.91 7.43
C GLY A 518 -20.40 11.31 7.77
N VAL A 519 -20.16 12.48 8.40
CA VAL A 519 -18.81 12.91 8.83
C VAL A 519 -18.20 11.88 9.78
N GLY A 520 -18.94 11.46 10.80
CA GLY A 520 -18.49 10.43 11.76
C GLY A 520 -18.19 9.09 11.08
N ALA A 521 -19.03 8.67 10.13
CA ALA A 521 -18.82 7.43 9.37
C ALA A 521 -17.53 7.47 8.54
N ARG A 522 -17.23 8.61 7.91
CA ARG A 522 -16.00 8.83 7.13
C ARG A 522 -14.76 8.87 8.02
N MET A 523 -14.82 9.53 9.17
CA MET A 523 -13.72 9.57 10.13
C MET A 523 -13.41 8.18 10.70
N LEU A 524 -14.44 7.45 11.13
CA LEU A 524 -14.30 6.07 11.60
C LEU A 524 -13.82 5.14 10.48
N GLY A 525 -14.32 5.30 9.25
CA GLY A 525 -13.85 4.55 8.09
C GLY A 525 -12.37 4.80 7.80
N GLY A 526 -11.91 6.05 7.83
CA GLY A 526 -10.50 6.40 7.69
C GLY A 526 -9.62 5.80 8.80
N ALA A 527 -10.06 5.90 10.05
CA ALA A 527 -9.36 5.27 11.17
C ALA A 527 -9.30 3.73 11.05
N ALA A 528 -10.40 3.11 10.62
CA ALA A 528 -10.49 1.67 10.37
C ALA A 528 -9.55 1.21 9.24
N MET A 529 -9.39 2.02 8.19
CA MET A 529 -8.41 1.75 7.12
C MET A 529 -6.99 1.72 7.70
N ILE A 530 -6.60 2.75 8.46
CA ILE A 530 -5.27 2.84 9.08
C ILE A 530 -5.04 1.64 10.01
N ALA A 531 -6.03 1.29 10.84
CA ALA A 531 -5.95 0.14 11.73
C ALA A 531 -5.81 -1.19 10.96
N SER A 532 -6.49 -1.34 9.82
CA SER A 532 -6.39 -2.53 8.96
C SER A 532 -5.00 -2.65 8.32
N TRP A 533 -4.44 -1.53 7.85
CA TRP A 533 -3.06 -1.48 7.35
C TRP A 533 -2.02 -1.79 8.42
N LEU A 534 -2.18 -1.24 9.63
CA LEU A 534 -1.31 -1.55 10.76
C LEU A 534 -1.39 -3.03 11.14
N THR A 535 -2.59 -3.62 11.12
CA THR A 535 -2.79 -5.05 11.36
C THR A 535 -2.07 -5.90 10.30
N ALA A 536 -2.19 -5.55 9.02
CA ALA A 536 -1.47 -6.22 7.93
C ALA A 536 0.05 -6.12 8.09
N PHE A 537 0.55 -4.93 8.45
CA PHE A 537 1.96 -4.69 8.70
C PHE A 537 2.47 -5.52 9.87
N ILE A 538 1.77 -5.55 11.01
CA ILE A 538 2.17 -6.36 12.18
C ILE A 538 2.24 -7.85 11.82
N TYR A 539 1.24 -8.40 11.12
CA TYR A 539 1.26 -9.81 10.74
C TYR A 539 2.38 -10.17 9.76
N THR A 540 2.74 -9.25 8.86
CA THR A 540 3.79 -9.46 7.88
C THR A 540 5.18 -9.25 8.49
N ALA A 541 5.38 -8.12 9.16
CA ALA A 541 6.66 -7.67 9.69
C ALA A 541 7.03 -8.33 11.03
N ALA A 542 6.14 -8.31 12.02
CA ALA A 542 6.50 -8.79 13.35
C ALA A 542 6.42 -10.33 13.46
N VAL A 543 5.72 -11.00 12.53
CA VAL A 543 5.34 -12.41 12.68
C VAL A 543 5.68 -13.26 11.45
N GLY A 544 5.89 -12.66 10.28
CA GLY A 544 6.15 -13.40 9.03
C GLY A 544 4.96 -14.21 8.50
N GLN A 545 3.74 -13.93 8.96
CA GLN A 545 2.52 -14.69 8.64
C GLN A 545 1.68 -13.97 7.58
N VAL A 546 2.15 -14.03 6.33
CA VAL A 546 1.51 -13.35 5.18
C VAL A 546 0.07 -13.82 4.96
N ALA A 547 -0.22 -15.11 5.15
CA ALA A 547 -1.56 -15.65 4.98
C ALA A 547 -2.59 -15.02 5.95
N LEU A 548 -2.22 -14.90 7.23
CA LEU A 548 -3.07 -14.24 8.25
C LEU A 548 -3.23 -12.76 7.95
N ALA A 549 -2.17 -12.10 7.48
CA ALA A 549 -2.22 -10.72 7.03
C ALA A 549 -3.32 -10.53 5.97
N LEU A 550 -3.35 -11.37 4.94
CA LEU A 550 -4.32 -11.26 3.86
C LEU A 550 -5.76 -11.59 4.31
N VAL A 551 -5.96 -12.70 5.04
CA VAL A 551 -7.30 -13.17 5.40
C VAL A 551 -8.03 -12.23 6.37
N ILE A 552 -7.31 -11.60 7.29
CA ILE A 552 -7.93 -10.73 8.31
C ILE A 552 -7.98 -9.28 7.83
N SER A 553 -6.89 -8.74 7.28
CA SER A 553 -6.83 -7.30 6.97
C SER A 553 -7.60 -6.90 5.71
N LEU A 554 -7.67 -7.76 4.68
CA LEU A 554 -8.31 -7.41 3.42
C LEU A 554 -9.83 -7.23 3.55
N PRO A 555 -10.58 -8.10 4.24
CA PRO A 555 -12.01 -7.88 4.47
C PRO A 555 -12.29 -6.63 5.32
N LEU A 556 -11.47 -6.38 6.34
CA LEU A 556 -11.58 -5.19 7.19
C LEU A 556 -11.33 -3.90 6.39
N LEU A 557 -10.28 -3.90 5.55
CA LEU A 557 -9.94 -2.78 4.69
C LEU A 557 -11.02 -2.54 3.63
N PHE A 558 -11.55 -3.60 3.02
CA PHE A 558 -12.65 -3.51 2.07
C PHE A 558 -13.89 -2.88 2.73
N ALA A 559 -14.28 -3.37 3.91
CA ALA A 559 -15.43 -2.83 4.63
C ALA A 559 -15.21 -1.38 5.08
N ALA A 560 -14.01 -1.04 5.55
CA ALA A 560 -13.64 0.33 5.96
C ALA A 560 -13.71 1.33 4.80
N THR A 561 -13.08 0.97 3.67
CA THR A 561 -13.10 1.78 2.44
C THR A 561 -14.51 1.92 1.90
N PHE A 562 -15.28 0.82 1.85
CA PHE A 562 -16.67 0.84 1.43
C PHE A 562 -17.52 1.76 2.30
N ALA A 563 -17.43 1.65 3.63
CA ALA A 563 -18.17 2.49 4.57
C ALA A 563 -17.85 3.99 4.40
N ALA A 564 -16.58 4.32 4.21
CA ALA A 564 -16.14 5.69 3.97
C ALA A 564 -16.67 6.26 2.65
N GLN A 565 -16.70 5.46 1.58
CA GLN A 565 -17.08 5.89 0.23
C GLN A 565 -18.60 5.89 -0.02
N VAL A 566 -19.35 4.98 0.61
CA VAL A 566 -20.80 4.88 0.41
C VAL A 566 -21.56 6.02 1.12
N SER A 567 -20.97 6.57 2.19
CA SER A 567 -21.59 7.61 3.02
C SER A 567 -21.85 8.90 2.24
N PRO A 568 -23.10 9.41 2.17
CA PRO A 568 -23.38 10.73 1.61
C PRO A 568 -22.56 11.81 2.32
N ARG A 569 -22.17 12.85 1.56
CA ARG A 569 -21.53 14.04 2.13
C ARG A 569 -22.55 15.04 2.67
N GLN A 570 -23.72 15.09 2.02
CA GLN A 570 -24.79 16.04 2.29
C GLN A 570 -26.14 15.32 2.22
N ALA A 571 -27.11 15.81 3.00
CA ALA A 571 -28.51 15.43 2.95
C ALA A 571 -29.35 16.71 2.80
N PHE A 572 -30.52 16.61 2.17
CA PHE A 572 -31.44 17.73 2.05
C PHE A 572 -32.11 18.03 3.39
N THR A 573 -32.30 19.31 3.71
CA THR A 573 -33.21 19.75 4.77
C THR A 573 -34.66 19.69 4.26
N ALA A 574 -35.66 19.79 5.14
CA ALA A 574 -37.06 19.85 4.70
C ALA A 574 -37.33 21.01 3.72
N GLN A 575 -36.72 22.18 3.97
CA GLN A 575 -36.75 23.32 3.05
C GLN A 575 -35.99 23.03 1.74
N GLY A 576 -34.84 22.35 1.84
CA GLY A 576 -34.08 21.91 0.68
C GLY A 576 -34.82 20.93 -0.22
N GLU A 577 -35.60 20.00 0.34
CA GLU A 577 -36.47 19.11 -0.43
C GLU A 577 -37.51 19.90 -1.23
N ALA A 578 -38.13 20.93 -0.64
CA ALA A 578 -39.09 21.79 -1.34
C ALA A 578 -38.45 22.56 -2.52
N TYR A 579 -37.28 23.18 -2.30
CA TYR A 579 -36.54 23.84 -3.38
C TYR A 579 -36.11 22.86 -4.48
N ALA A 580 -35.70 21.65 -4.08
CA ALA A 580 -35.29 20.60 -4.99
C ALA A 580 -36.48 20.06 -5.82
N ASP A 581 -37.68 20.05 -5.26
CA ASP A 581 -38.91 19.70 -5.97
C ASP A 581 -39.31 20.81 -6.97
N GLN A 582 -39.21 22.08 -6.59
CA GLN A 582 -39.46 23.21 -7.50
C GLN A 582 -38.49 23.21 -8.69
N VAL A 583 -37.19 23.06 -8.43
CA VAL A 583 -36.15 23.06 -9.45
C VAL A 583 -36.26 21.82 -10.35
N GLY A 584 -36.51 20.64 -9.79
CA GLY A 584 -36.74 19.42 -10.57
C GLY A 584 -38.06 19.42 -11.35
N GLY A 585 -39.12 20.04 -10.81
CA GLY A 585 -40.41 20.23 -11.48
C GLY A 585 -40.32 21.24 -12.63
N LEU A 586 -39.54 22.32 -12.47
CA LEU A 586 -39.30 23.29 -13.55
C LEU A 586 -38.46 22.68 -14.66
N MET A 587 -37.44 21.91 -14.33
CA MET A 587 -36.64 21.20 -15.32
C MET A 587 -37.51 20.22 -16.15
N ARG A 588 -38.35 19.41 -15.49
CA ARG A 588 -39.27 18.50 -16.20
C ARG A 588 -40.29 19.24 -17.06
N TYR A 589 -40.86 20.33 -16.54
CA TYR A 589 -41.76 21.20 -17.30
C TYR A 589 -41.07 21.77 -18.54
N MET A 590 -39.78 22.08 -18.45
CA MET A 590 -39.01 22.58 -19.58
C MET A 590 -38.62 21.49 -20.60
N GLU A 591 -38.49 20.24 -20.17
CA GLU A 591 -38.14 19.11 -21.03
C GLU A 591 -39.36 18.45 -21.71
N ASP A 592 -40.53 18.50 -21.07
CA ASP A 592 -41.78 17.91 -21.53
C ASP A 592 -42.89 18.97 -21.59
N PHE A 593 -43.04 19.56 -22.79
CA PHE A 593 -43.96 20.64 -23.11
C PHE A 593 -45.26 20.08 -23.71
N SER A 594 -46.06 19.35 -22.91
CA SER A 594 -47.35 18.79 -23.35
C SER A 594 -48.56 19.73 -23.12
N GLU A 595 -48.44 20.78 -22.29
CA GLU A 595 -49.54 21.71 -21.94
C GLU A 595 -49.27 23.20 -22.31
N PHE A 596 -48.89 23.48 -23.56
CA PHE A 596 -48.75 24.87 -24.07
C PHE A 596 -49.70 25.24 -25.21
N GLY A 597 -50.52 24.31 -25.71
CA GLY A 597 -51.49 24.59 -26.78
C GLY A 597 -52.49 25.71 -26.47
N ASP A 598 -52.64 26.08 -25.18
CA ASP A 598 -53.62 27.07 -24.70
C ASP A 598 -53.02 28.45 -24.40
N ARG A 599 -51.73 28.72 -24.66
CA ARG A 599 -51.17 30.07 -24.47
C ARG A 599 -51.27 30.88 -25.76
N GLY A 600 -51.87 32.06 -25.65
CA GLY A 600 -52.01 33.05 -26.73
C GLY A 600 -50.68 33.66 -27.19
N VAL A 601 -50.56 34.99 -27.13
CA VAL A 601 -49.42 35.76 -27.70
C VAL A 601 -48.06 35.27 -27.16
N PHE A 602 -47.08 35.14 -28.06
CA PHE A 602 -45.70 34.76 -27.75
C PHE A 602 -45.05 35.75 -26.77
N ASP A 603 -44.83 35.32 -25.52
CA ASP A 603 -44.25 36.14 -24.45
C ASP A 603 -42.71 35.96 -24.38
N THR A 604 -41.99 36.90 -24.95
CA THR A 604 -40.52 36.89 -24.99
C THR A 604 -39.89 37.03 -23.61
N VAL A 605 -40.54 37.70 -22.65
CA VAL A 605 -40.00 37.93 -21.30
C VAL A 605 -39.99 36.61 -20.51
N LEU A 606 -41.06 35.83 -20.63
CA LEU A 606 -41.13 34.51 -20.01
C LEU A 606 -40.09 33.55 -20.60
N TRP A 607 -39.95 33.52 -21.93
CA TRP A 607 -38.97 32.68 -22.62
C TRP A 607 -37.53 33.08 -22.31
N GLY A 608 -37.22 34.37 -22.23
CA GLY A 608 -35.91 34.86 -21.78
C GLY A 608 -35.57 34.33 -20.38
N ARG A 609 -36.54 34.35 -19.45
CA ARG A 609 -36.36 33.82 -18.09
C ARG A 609 -36.21 32.29 -18.08
N TYR A 610 -36.91 31.57 -18.95
CA TYR A 610 -36.74 30.12 -19.10
C TYR A 610 -35.37 29.73 -19.66
N MET A 611 -34.81 30.51 -20.60
CA MET A 611 -33.47 30.26 -21.13
C MET A 611 -32.37 30.41 -20.07
N VAL A 612 -32.53 31.34 -19.13
CA VAL A 612 -31.63 31.52 -17.98
C VAL A 612 -31.57 30.25 -17.12
N TYR A 613 -32.74 29.70 -16.75
CA TYR A 613 -32.80 28.47 -15.94
C TYR A 613 -32.47 27.21 -16.73
N ALA A 614 -32.77 27.16 -18.03
CA ALA A 614 -32.33 26.06 -18.87
C ALA A 614 -30.80 26.00 -18.98
N ALA A 615 -30.11 27.15 -18.98
CA ALA A 615 -28.65 27.19 -18.86
C ALA A 615 -28.17 26.72 -17.48
N ALA A 616 -28.88 27.07 -16.40
CA ALA A 616 -28.59 26.58 -15.04
C ALA A 616 -28.75 25.06 -14.92
N PHE A 617 -29.72 24.49 -15.62
CA PHE A 617 -30.06 23.06 -15.63
C PHE A 617 -29.35 22.27 -16.73
N GLY A 618 -28.61 22.92 -17.63
CA GLY A 618 -27.92 22.25 -18.74
C GLY A 618 -28.86 21.67 -19.80
N ILE A 619 -30.06 22.23 -19.97
CA ILE A 619 -31.08 21.78 -20.92
C ILE A 619 -31.42 22.83 -21.99
N SER A 620 -30.57 23.85 -22.19
CA SER A 620 -30.83 24.92 -23.17
C SER A 620 -31.20 24.40 -24.56
N ASP A 621 -30.55 23.34 -25.03
CA ASP A 621 -30.84 22.76 -26.34
C ASP A 621 -32.22 22.07 -26.38
N LYS A 622 -32.56 21.31 -25.33
CA LYS A 622 -33.89 20.67 -25.20
C LYS A 622 -35.00 21.71 -25.09
N LEU A 623 -34.80 22.76 -24.29
CA LEU A 623 -35.78 23.86 -24.16
C LEU A 623 -36.04 24.50 -25.53
N MET A 624 -34.99 24.72 -26.33
CA MET A 624 -35.13 25.28 -27.67
C MET A 624 -35.93 24.38 -28.60
N GLU A 625 -35.66 23.06 -28.58
CA GLU A 625 -36.45 22.10 -29.36
C GLU A 625 -37.93 22.12 -28.96
N GLN A 626 -38.23 22.26 -27.67
CA GLN A 626 -39.61 22.37 -27.20
C GLN A 626 -40.27 23.71 -27.58
N MET A 627 -39.53 24.82 -27.50
CA MET A 627 -40.01 26.13 -27.94
C MET A 627 -40.38 26.13 -29.43
N GLU A 628 -39.59 25.47 -30.27
CA GLU A 628 -39.88 25.32 -31.71
C GLU A 628 -41.12 24.48 -31.98
N ARG A 629 -41.31 23.40 -31.23
CA ARG A 629 -42.53 22.57 -31.35
C ARG A 629 -43.78 23.36 -30.96
N ALA A 630 -43.67 24.20 -29.94
CA ALA A 630 -44.75 25.07 -29.50
C ALA A 630 -45.03 26.23 -30.48
N TYR A 631 -43.99 26.82 -31.08
CA TYR A 631 -44.08 27.95 -32.01
C TYR A 631 -43.29 27.68 -33.31
N PRO A 632 -43.82 26.88 -34.25
CA PRO A 632 -43.15 26.59 -35.51
C PRO A 632 -42.85 27.84 -36.35
N GLN A 633 -43.60 28.93 -36.14
CA GLN A 633 -43.40 30.21 -36.84
C GLN A 633 -42.04 30.86 -36.53
N LEU A 634 -41.37 30.49 -35.43
CA LEU A 634 -40.02 30.97 -35.10
C LEU A 634 -38.96 30.57 -36.14
N ALA A 635 -39.24 29.56 -36.97
CA ALA A 635 -38.36 29.16 -38.07
C ALA A 635 -38.33 30.20 -39.21
N ASP A 636 -39.35 31.06 -39.32
CA ASP A 636 -39.39 32.15 -40.30
C ASP A 636 -38.63 33.38 -39.77
N PRO A 637 -37.55 33.81 -40.43
CA PRO A 637 -36.78 34.98 -40.03
C PRO A 637 -37.61 36.26 -39.95
N GLU A 638 -38.59 36.45 -40.83
CA GLU A 638 -39.41 37.67 -40.84
C GLU A 638 -40.41 37.69 -39.68
N TRP A 639 -40.96 36.54 -39.33
CA TRP A 639 -41.79 36.41 -38.14
C TRP A 639 -40.96 36.67 -36.86
N ALA A 640 -39.75 36.11 -36.77
CA ALA A 640 -38.85 36.35 -35.64
C ALA A 640 -38.42 37.82 -35.50
N ASN A 641 -38.25 38.54 -36.62
CA ASN A 641 -37.94 39.98 -36.61
C ASN A 641 -39.05 40.82 -35.92
N VAL A 642 -40.31 40.40 -36.04
CA VAL A 642 -41.47 41.12 -35.47
C VAL A 642 -41.74 40.69 -34.03
N TYR A 643 -41.72 39.38 -33.74
CA TYR A 643 -42.23 38.85 -32.47
C TYR A 643 -41.14 38.48 -31.46
N ALA A 644 -39.88 38.34 -31.86
CA ALA A 644 -38.77 37.98 -30.95
C ALA A 644 -37.77 39.13 -30.70
N SER A 645 -37.79 40.20 -31.51
CA SER A 645 -36.78 41.28 -31.49
C SER A 645 -36.68 42.06 -30.18
N ASN A 646 -37.71 41.99 -29.33
CA ASN A 646 -37.73 42.63 -28.01
C ASN A 646 -36.88 41.90 -26.95
N ASP A 647 -36.49 40.64 -27.18
CA ASP A 647 -35.58 39.90 -26.31
C ASP A 647 -34.43 39.32 -27.14
N GLY A 648 -33.21 39.83 -26.89
CA GLY A 648 -32.03 39.42 -27.64
C GLY A 648 -31.73 37.91 -27.53
N LEU A 649 -31.98 37.28 -26.38
CA LEU A 649 -31.71 35.84 -26.21
C LEU A 649 -32.66 34.99 -27.04
N VAL A 650 -33.94 35.34 -27.04
CA VAL A 650 -34.96 34.66 -27.85
C VAL A 650 -34.71 34.88 -29.33
N TYR A 651 -34.46 36.12 -29.74
CA TYR A 651 -34.19 36.49 -31.13
C TYR A 651 -32.95 35.78 -31.70
N TRP A 652 -31.81 35.82 -31.00
CA TRP A 652 -30.57 35.20 -31.48
C TRP A 652 -30.66 33.67 -31.50
N SER A 653 -31.43 33.08 -30.57
CA SER A 653 -31.69 31.64 -30.58
C SER A 653 -32.48 31.19 -31.82
N ALA A 654 -33.52 31.95 -32.21
CA ALA A 654 -34.28 31.69 -33.43
C ALA A 654 -33.44 31.90 -34.70
N ARG A 655 -32.74 33.05 -34.80
CA ARG A 655 -31.87 33.40 -35.94
C ARG A 655 -30.75 32.39 -36.19
N ARG A 656 -30.08 31.91 -35.13
CA ARG A 656 -28.99 30.93 -35.26
C ARG A 656 -29.44 29.64 -35.92
N ARG A 657 -30.69 29.22 -35.68
CA ARG A 657 -31.24 28.05 -36.33
C ARG A 657 -31.61 28.31 -37.79
N ALA A 658 -32.17 29.47 -38.12
CA ALA A 658 -32.40 29.85 -39.51
C ALA A 658 -31.09 29.86 -40.33
N MET A 659 -30.00 30.37 -39.75
CA MET A 659 -28.65 30.31 -40.36
C MET A 659 -28.19 28.86 -40.59
N ARG A 660 -28.44 27.96 -39.62
CA ARG A 660 -28.15 26.52 -39.79
C ARG A 660 -28.98 25.84 -40.87
N ALA A 661 -30.27 26.15 -40.96
CA ALA A 661 -31.16 25.57 -41.97
C ALA A 661 -30.78 25.98 -43.41
N ARG A 662 -30.15 27.16 -43.56
CA ARG A 662 -29.66 27.70 -44.84
C ARG A 662 -28.26 27.18 -45.23
N GLY A 663 -27.45 26.77 -44.25
CA GLY A 663 -26.10 26.22 -44.44
C GLY A 663 -26.09 24.72 -44.80
N GLY A 664 -26.50 24.38 -46.01
CA GLY A 664 -26.31 23.04 -46.58
C GLY A 664 -24.87 22.77 -47.01
N ALA A 665 -24.24 21.77 -46.39
CA ALA A 665 -23.17 20.94 -46.97
C ALA A 665 -21.87 21.61 -47.48
N PHE A 666 -21.21 22.52 -46.76
CA PHE A 666 -19.74 22.73 -46.85
C PHE A 666 -19.20 23.34 -45.55
N GLY A 667 -18.53 22.53 -44.73
CA GLY A 667 -17.96 22.98 -43.45
C GLY A 667 -17.07 21.93 -42.81
N MET A 668 -15.98 21.57 -43.49
CA MET A 668 -14.97 20.59 -43.05
C MET A 668 -14.06 21.12 -41.92
N HIS A 669 -14.50 22.08 -41.10
CA HIS A 669 -13.77 22.63 -39.96
C HIS A 669 -14.71 22.79 -38.74
N GLY A 670 -14.76 21.73 -37.92
CA GLY A 670 -15.14 21.84 -36.51
C GLY A 670 -16.46 21.17 -36.14
N MET A 671 -16.35 20.01 -35.51
CA MET A 671 -17.40 19.23 -34.82
C MET A 671 -18.10 19.99 -33.65
N HIS A 672 -18.17 21.33 -33.65
CA HIS A 672 -18.61 22.16 -32.51
C HIS A 672 -19.77 23.13 -32.82
N ALA A 673 -20.33 23.12 -34.03
CA ALA A 673 -21.37 24.07 -34.42
C ALA A 673 -22.83 23.62 -34.15
N GLY A 674 -23.07 22.60 -33.31
CA GLY A 674 -24.40 22.16 -32.87
C GLY A 674 -24.78 22.72 -31.50
N GLY A 675 -25.98 23.29 -31.34
CA GLY A 675 -26.52 23.76 -30.04
C GLY A 675 -27.22 25.14 -30.06
N SER A 676 -28.06 25.45 -29.08
CA SER A 676 -28.74 26.74 -28.85
C SER A 676 -27.79 27.96 -28.81
N PHE A 677 -28.31 29.19 -28.89
CA PHE A 677 -27.49 30.38 -28.69
C PHE A 677 -26.87 30.41 -27.27
N SER A 678 -27.63 29.99 -26.25
CA SER A 678 -27.14 29.84 -24.88
C SER A 678 -25.94 28.88 -24.77
N SER A 679 -25.91 27.78 -25.52
CA SER A 679 -24.76 26.87 -25.51
C SER A 679 -23.54 27.45 -26.24
N MET A 680 -23.73 28.30 -27.25
CA MET A 680 -22.63 29.10 -27.85
C MET A 680 -21.99 29.98 -26.79
N VAL A 681 -22.82 30.77 -26.10
CA VAL A 681 -22.38 31.69 -25.06
C VAL A 681 -21.69 30.92 -23.93
N SER A 682 -22.25 29.78 -23.51
CA SER A 682 -21.63 28.90 -22.52
C SER A 682 -20.24 28.43 -22.96
N ASN A 683 -20.09 27.97 -24.20
CA ASN A 683 -18.82 27.47 -24.71
C ASN A 683 -17.78 28.61 -24.78
N SER A 684 -18.14 29.76 -25.36
CA SER A 684 -17.25 30.92 -25.47
C SER A 684 -16.87 31.51 -24.11
N PHE A 685 -17.73 31.41 -23.11
CA PHE A 685 -17.45 31.93 -21.78
C PHE A 685 -16.68 30.93 -20.90
N SER A 686 -16.94 29.63 -21.05
CA SER A 686 -16.19 28.57 -20.36
C SER A 686 -14.69 28.60 -20.69
N SER A 687 -14.33 28.91 -21.94
CA SER A 687 -12.92 29.05 -22.36
C SER A 687 -12.22 30.26 -21.71
N VAL A 688 -12.97 31.33 -21.41
CA VAL A 688 -12.46 32.46 -20.63
C VAL A 688 -12.22 32.02 -19.19
N GLY A 689 -13.18 31.33 -18.58
CA GLY A 689 -13.08 30.79 -17.21
C GLY A 689 -11.90 29.82 -17.05
N SER A 690 -11.70 28.89 -17.98
CA SER A 690 -10.58 27.95 -17.96
C SER A 690 -9.24 28.67 -18.07
N THR A 691 -9.11 29.65 -18.97
CA THR A 691 -7.87 30.43 -19.15
C THR A 691 -7.47 31.18 -17.87
N ILE A 692 -8.46 31.73 -17.15
CA ILE A 692 -8.21 32.43 -15.87
C ILE A 692 -7.78 31.44 -14.78
N ARG A 693 -8.40 30.25 -14.73
CA ARG A 693 -8.03 29.20 -13.75
C ARG A 693 -6.66 28.59 -14.05
N ASP A 694 -6.31 28.40 -15.31
CA ASP A 694 -5.00 27.88 -15.74
C ASP A 694 -3.85 28.85 -15.43
N ALA A 695 -4.14 30.16 -15.38
CA ALA A 695 -3.19 31.19 -14.96
C ALA A 695 -2.97 31.27 -13.43
N MET A 696 -3.61 30.39 -12.64
CA MET A 696 -3.50 30.39 -11.19
C MET A 696 -2.09 29.97 -10.72
N PRO A 697 -1.43 30.74 -9.82
CA PRO A 697 -0.23 30.26 -9.16
C PRO A 697 -0.58 29.05 -8.29
N GLN A 698 0.05 27.90 -8.55
CA GLN A 698 -0.12 26.71 -7.73
C GLN A 698 0.32 27.00 -6.29
N SER A 699 -0.64 27.13 -5.38
CA SER A 699 -0.35 27.22 -3.95
C SER A 699 -0.06 25.81 -3.44
N SER A 700 1.22 25.53 -3.19
CA SER A 700 1.66 24.36 -2.44
C SER A 700 1.29 24.52 -0.96
N SER A 701 0.11 24.03 -0.57
CA SER A 701 -0.30 23.92 0.83
C SER A 701 -0.57 22.46 1.22
N SER A 702 0.48 21.75 1.60
CA SER A 702 0.47 20.71 2.65
C SER A 702 1.87 20.13 2.83
N GLY A 703 2.70 20.79 3.62
CA GLY A 703 3.99 20.29 4.06
C GLY A 703 4.17 20.64 5.52
N SER A 704 3.59 19.82 6.40
CA SER A 704 3.80 19.85 7.84
C SER A 704 5.31 19.77 8.13
N ARG A 705 5.95 20.91 8.35
CA ARG A 705 7.32 20.99 8.86
C ARG A 705 7.29 20.67 10.35
N SER A 706 7.34 19.39 10.69
CA SER A 706 7.83 18.94 12.00
C SER A 706 9.35 19.08 11.99
N GLY A 707 9.87 20.15 12.59
CA GLY A 707 11.29 20.29 12.88
C GLY A 707 11.67 19.34 14.00
N SER A 708 12.17 18.15 13.63
CA SER A 708 12.83 17.23 14.55
C SER A 708 14.22 17.77 14.90
N ARG A 709 14.38 18.17 16.16
CA ARG A 709 15.67 18.43 16.81
C ARG A 709 16.41 17.10 16.94
N SER A 710 17.53 16.97 16.24
CA SER A 710 18.53 15.92 16.46
C SER A 710 19.40 16.34 17.65
N SER A 711 19.24 15.64 18.78
CA SER A 711 20.21 15.66 19.87
C SER A 711 20.33 14.27 20.49
N GLY A 712 21.50 13.67 20.29
CA GLY A 712 22.22 12.94 21.34
C GLY A 712 21.75 11.53 21.69
N GLY A 713 22.72 10.61 21.71
CA GLY A 713 22.75 9.55 22.72
C GLY A 713 22.78 8.15 22.14
N GLY A 714 23.99 7.66 21.88
CA GLY A 714 24.22 6.23 21.68
C GLY A 714 23.72 5.42 22.88
N GLY A 715 23.11 4.29 22.57
CA GLY A 715 22.72 3.28 23.54
C GLY A 715 22.75 1.94 22.85
N SER A 716 23.86 1.23 22.97
CA SER A 716 23.98 -0.16 22.53
C SER A 716 23.02 -1.02 23.34
N PHE A 717 21.94 -1.48 22.74
CA PHE A 717 21.15 -2.56 23.32
C PHE A 717 21.87 -3.88 23.03
N ARG A 718 22.83 -4.20 23.89
CA ARG A 718 23.28 -5.60 24.06
C ARG A 718 22.14 -6.32 24.76
N SER A 719 21.36 -7.10 24.01
CA SER A 719 20.45 -8.08 24.60
C SER A 719 21.31 -9.16 25.27
N GLY A 720 21.44 -9.06 26.60
CA GLY A 720 21.99 -10.12 27.42
C GLY A 720 21.07 -11.34 27.37
N GLY A 721 21.37 -12.25 26.45
CA GLY A 721 20.82 -13.60 26.46
C GLY A 721 21.50 -14.39 27.57
N PHE A 722 20.82 -14.56 28.70
CA PHE A 722 21.15 -15.58 29.68
C PHE A 722 20.92 -16.97 29.05
N LYS A 723 21.91 -17.50 28.31
CA LYS A 723 22.07 -18.94 28.06
C LYS A 723 23.33 -19.39 28.81
N GLY A 724 23.24 -19.46 30.13
CA GLY A 724 24.25 -20.11 30.96
C GLY A 724 23.74 -21.48 31.37
N HIS A 725 24.17 -22.54 30.68
CA HIS A 725 24.25 -23.92 31.19
C HIS A 725 25.48 -24.56 30.50
N SER A 726 26.16 -25.45 31.22
CA SER A 726 27.42 -26.12 30.88
C SER A 726 27.45 -26.64 29.44
N GLY A 727 28.45 -26.26 28.65
CA GLY A 727 28.65 -26.81 27.30
C GLY A 727 29.00 -28.30 27.37
N GLY A 728 28.40 -29.12 26.52
CA GLY A 728 28.61 -30.57 26.45
C GLY A 728 30.02 -30.96 25.99
N SER A 729 30.32 -32.25 25.92
CA SER A 729 31.62 -32.71 25.44
C SER A 729 31.83 -32.33 23.97
N GLY A 730 33.00 -31.79 23.64
CA GLY A 730 33.47 -31.51 22.29
C GLY A 730 33.08 -30.15 21.72
N GLY A 731 31.85 -29.67 21.91
CA GLY A 731 31.46 -28.31 21.46
C GLY A 731 31.66 -28.03 19.97
N GLY A 732 31.29 -28.99 19.11
CA GLY A 732 31.67 -29.02 17.70
C GLY A 732 31.38 -27.73 16.90
N ARG A 733 32.36 -27.29 16.10
CA ARG A 733 32.25 -26.13 15.19
C ARG A 733 32.75 -26.54 13.82
N GLY A 734 31.92 -26.40 12.79
CA GLY A 734 32.25 -26.86 11.45
C GLY A 734 32.24 -25.76 10.40
N GLY A 735 33.05 -25.89 9.37
CA GLY A 735 33.08 -24.92 8.28
C GLY A 735 33.90 -25.35 7.07
N ALA A 736 34.12 -24.39 6.19
CA ALA A 736 34.93 -24.52 4.99
C ALA A 736 35.81 -23.27 4.83
N ARG A 737 36.99 -23.39 4.24
CA ARG A 737 37.88 -22.26 3.92
C ARG A 737 38.76 -22.48 2.69
#